data_AF-A0A3B4TFI3-F1
#
_entry.id   AF-A0A3B4TFI3-F1
#
_cell.length_a   1.000
_cell.length_b   1.000
_cell.length_c   1.000
_cell.angle_alpha   90.00
_cell.angle_beta   90.00
_cell.angle_gamma   90.00
#
_symmetry.space_group_name_H-M   'P 1'
#
loop_
_entity.id
_entity.type
_entity.pdbx_description
1 polymer ?
#
loop_
_entity_poly.entity_id
_entity_poly.type
_entity_poly.pdbx_seq_one_letter_code
_entity_poly.pdbx_strand_id
1 'polypeptide(L)'
;MDFKANLKGVKPKSEEERKVNSPQQVDFRAVLGKKGGVAGNSNKPAETPGKNAADFRSVLANKKKPETPEKNGESGKMAVNNCVDGGINEKKSGGGGGGGKAPEFTEKLSDVTVLDGQRLRLQCRLAAATSGPADVTVTWTLDGKVIKPSKFIILANEGGLCSLTIDKALPEDEGQYKCRAETSGGKVECSCMVLVDDPTENSPADKKSKKSTPTSESEARIKKPTPKTPPKQALPPQILQFPEDMKILAGEKVEILCKFSGAPPINCTWLKFRKPIQEGSADISIQSSDSSSKLTISSGQQEHCGCYTIELRNSYGLRQAALNLTIVDKPDPPAKVPAASDIRRSSLTLSWYGPTYDGGSAVQSYNLEIWDSVEPQWKHLVSCNSTSYNVQNLLPERQYKFRVRAQNIYGIGEPSAESEPVTVGLVDDENQDEAEEEDDDSEKEPDYRDVTIRTDVKVKELYDVEERLGTGKFGQVFKLVEKATKKVWAGKFIKAYSAKEKENVRQEIGIMNSLHHPKLVQCIDAFEGKSDIVMVLEMISGGELFERIIDEDFELTEREVIKYMLQIIDGVSFIHKQGIVHLDLKPENIMCVNKTGSKIKLIDFGLARRLENAGTLKVLFGTPEFVAPEVINYEAISYPTDMWSIGVICYILLSGLSPFMGDNDNETLSNVTSATWDFEDEAFDEISDNGKDFITNLLKKDMKTRLTCAQCFEHTWLKQDTNTMKAKKLSKERMKKYILRRKWQKTGHAVRAIGRLSSMAMMAGVSAKKGSPTEEDNQFLECLEYEQKTECKPSFSSVIKDVEVVEGSAARFDCKIEGYPDPEVVWYKDDQPIKETRHFQIDYDEDGNCSLVISEVSGDDDAKYTVKAVNSLGEATCTAELLVEVMAGEEEEEEEEEE
;
A
#
# COMPACT_ATOMS: atom_id res chain seq x y z
N MET A 1 -49.61 -43.81 -35.15
CA MET A 1 -50.43 -42.74 -35.78
C MET A 1 -49.48 -41.84 -36.52
N ASP A 2 -49.56 -41.88 -37.85
CA ASP A 2 -48.90 -40.99 -38.81
C ASP A 2 -49.31 -39.52 -38.63
N PHE A 3 -48.45 -38.59 -39.08
CA PHE A 3 -48.71 -37.52 -40.06
C PHE A 3 -47.52 -36.52 -40.04
N LYS A 4 -46.57 -36.60 -40.99
CA LYS A 4 -46.52 -35.89 -42.30
C LYS A 4 -46.49 -34.34 -42.22
N ALA A 5 -45.29 -33.81 -42.45
CA ALA A 5 -44.86 -32.94 -43.57
C ALA A 5 -45.76 -31.82 -44.13
N ASN A 6 -45.17 -30.63 -44.29
CA ASN A 6 -45.18 -29.71 -45.45
C ASN A 6 -44.26 -28.51 -45.08
N LEU A 7 -43.14 -28.13 -45.69
CA LEU A 7 -42.67 -27.99 -47.08
C LEU A 7 -43.50 -27.07 -47.98
N LYS A 8 -42.93 -25.87 -48.26
CA LYS A 8 -42.88 -25.09 -49.52
C LYS A 8 -42.20 -23.74 -49.18
N GLY A 9 -41.08 -23.28 -49.73
CA GLY A 9 -40.33 -23.66 -50.92
C GLY A 9 -40.53 -22.63 -52.04
N VAL A 10 -39.55 -21.73 -52.26
CA VAL A 10 -39.16 -21.22 -53.60
C VAL A 10 -37.66 -20.82 -53.55
N LYS A 11 -36.88 -21.51 -54.40
CA LYS A 11 -35.52 -21.25 -54.91
C LYS A 11 -35.69 -20.75 -56.38
N PRO A 12 -34.66 -20.62 -57.25
CA PRO A 12 -33.31 -20.02 -57.20
C PRO A 12 -33.00 -19.21 -58.51
N LYS A 13 -31.73 -18.80 -58.71
CA LYS A 13 -30.90 -18.69 -59.95
C LYS A 13 -29.94 -17.48 -59.81
N SER A 14 -28.61 -17.62 -59.70
CA SER A 14 -27.60 -17.98 -60.73
C SER A 14 -27.78 -17.11 -62.00
N GLU A 15 -26.78 -16.52 -62.64
CA GLU A 15 -25.40 -16.92 -62.91
C GLU A 15 -24.73 -15.79 -63.74
N GLU A 16 -23.51 -16.04 -64.21
CA GLU A 16 -22.72 -15.31 -65.23
C GLU A 16 -21.80 -14.19 -64.75
N GLU A 17 -20.52 -14.12 -65.15
CA GLU A 17 -19.59 -15.09 -65.74
C GLU A 17 -18.20 -14.43 -65.78
N ARG A 18 -17.18 -15.26 -65.93
CA ARG A 18 -15.75 -14.96 -66.08
C ARG A 18 -15.43 -14.06 -67.28
N LYS A 19 -14.32 -13.30 -67.18
CA LYS A 19 -13.12 -13.39 -68.09
C LYS A 19 -12.06 -12.36 -67.67
N VAL A 20 -10.84 -12.78 -67.28
CA VAL A 20 -9.65 -13.05 -68.12
C VAL A 20 -9.00 -11.77 -68.65
N ASN A 21 -7.86 -11.37 -68.07
CA ASN A 21 -6.58 -11.10 -68.76
C ASN A 21 -5.51 -10.57 -67.77
N SER A 22 -4.46 -11.35 -67.57
CA SER A 22 -3.07 -10.87 -67.60
C SER A 22 -2.53 -11.19 -69.02
N PRO A 23 -1.26 -10.95 -69.43
CA PRO A 23 -0.15 -10.12 -68.91
C PRO A 23 0.53 -9.27 -70.03
N GLN A 24 1.53 -8.43 -69.69
CA GLN A 24 2.76 -8.15 -70.50
C GLN A 24 3.65 -7.17 -69.68
N GLN A 25 4.87 -7.50 -69.24
CA GLN A 25 6.15 -7.66 -69.99
C GLN A 25 6.49 -6.34 -70.74
N VAL A 26 7.65 -5.67 -70.64
CA VAL A 26 9.01 -6.10 -70.99
C VAL A 26 10.02 -4.99 -70.53
N ASP A 27 10.97 -5.35 -69.68
CA ASP A 27 12.44 -5.32 -69.87
C ASP A 27 13.28 -4.07 -70.28
N PHE A 28 14.51 -4.10 -69.73
CA PHE A 28 15.83 -3.68 -70.25
C PHE A 28 16.53 -2.35 -69.91
N ARG A 29 17.69 -2.53 -69.25
CA ARG A 29 19.08 -2.00 -69.48
C ARG A 29 19.27 -0.47 -69.59
N ALA A 30 20.11 0.21 -68.82
CA ALA A 30 21.54 0.06 -68.47
C ALA A 30 22.42 1.16 -69.11
N VAL A 31 23.49 1.49 -68.37
CA VAL A 31 24.76 2.10 -68.81
C VAL A 31 24.78 3.61 -69.05
N LEU A 32 25.52 4.31 -68.18
CA LEU A 32 26.69 5.17 -68.42
C LEU A 32 27.11 5.70 -67.03
N GLY A 33 28.29 5.48 -66.44
CA GLY A 33 29.59 5.04 -66.95
C GLY A 33 30.60 6.18 -66.87
N LYS A 34 31.66 5.99 -66.05
CA LYS A 34 32.99 6.64 -66.08
C LYS A 34 33.09 8.04 -65.45
N LYS A 35 34.13 8.43 -64.69
CA LYS A 35 35.59 8.07 -64.69
C LYS A 35 36.19 8.48 -63.32
N GLY A 36 36.97 7.63 -62.66
CA GLY A 36 38.43 7.80 -62.50
C GLY A 36 38.77 8.17 -61.04
N GLY A 37 39.77 7.67 -60.34
CA GLY A 37 40.96 6.92 -60.73
C GLY A 37 42.19 7.55 -60.07
N VAL A 38 42.63 6.95 -58.96
CA VAL A 38 44.04 6.70 -58.54
C VAL A 38 44.97 7.88 -58.21
N ALA A 39 45.44 7.90 -56.94
CA ALA A 39 46.84 7.89 -56.45
C ALA A 39 46.83 8.39 -54.98
N GLY A 40 47.47 7.80 -53.97
CA GLY A 40 48.64 6.93 -53.92
C GLY A 40 49.68 7.58 -53.00
N ASN A 41 50.24 6.80 -52.08
CA ASN A 41 51.39 7.04 -51.18
C ASN A 41 51.16 7.81 -49.87
N SER A 42 51.81 7.49 -48.74
CA SER A 42 52.58 6.33 -48.25
C SER A 42 53.19 6.73 -46.90
N ASN A 43 53.13 5.85 -45.90
CA ASN A 43 54.19 5.47 -44.94
C ASN A 43 53.76 5.33 -43.46
N LYS A 44 53.77 4.06 -43.04
CA LYS A 44 54.10 3.49 -41.71
C LYS A 44 55.54 3.84 -41.27
N PRO A 45 56.12 3.31 -40.16
CA PRO A 45 55.60 2.49 -39.03
C PRO A 45 56.00 3.07 -37.65
N ALA A 46 55.55 2.52 -36.52
CA ALA A 46 56.27 1.58 -35.63
C ALA A 46 55.76 1.90 -34.20
N GLU A 47 55.74 1.10 -33.14
CA GLU A 47 56.07 -0.28 -32.79
C GLU A 47 55.58 -0.44 -31.33
N THR A 48 55.02 -1.59 -30.96
CA THR A 48 55.06 -2.09 -29.56
C THR A 48 56.46 -2.67 -29.30
N PRO A 49 57.04 -2.53 -28.08
CA PRO A 49 56.85 -3.54 -27.02
C PRO A 49 56.82 -2.89 -25.62
N GLY A 50 56.55 -3.51 -24.48
CA GLY A 50 56.45 -4.91 -24.09
C GLY A 50 56.19 -4.97 -22.57
N LYS A 51 55.96 -6.20 -22.11
CA LYS A 51 55.80 -6.63 -20.72
C LYS A 51 56.93 -6.13 -19.80
N ASN A 52 56.62 -5.86 -18.53
CA ASN A 52 57.33 -6.52 -17.42
C ASN A 52 56.58 -6.43 -16.09
N ALA A 53 56.62 -7.57 -15.41
CA ALA A 53 56.16 -7.82 -14.06
C ALA A 53 57.27 -7.53 -13.02
N ALA A 54 56.87 -7.67 -11.76
CA ALA A 54 57.65 -8.02 -10.58
C ALA A 54 58.14 -6.88 -9.66
N ASP A 55 57.49 -6.82 -8.51
CA ASP A 55 58.06 -7.02 -7.16
C ASP A 55 59.42 -6.39 -6.84
N PHE A 56 59.41 -5.57 -5.78
CA PHE A 56 60.50 -5.59 -4.80
C PHE A 56 59.93 -5.62 -3.38
N ARG A 57 60.20 -6.75 -2.71
CA ARG A 57 60.00 -7.00 -1.28
C ARG A 57 61.20 -6.43 -0.49
N SER A 58 60.87 -5.79 0.64
CA SER A 58 61.39 -6.10 1.99
C SER A 58 62.69 -5.43 2.54
N VAL A 59 62.54 -4.87 3.76
CA VAL A 59 63.26 -5.22 5.03
C VAL A 59 64.32 -4.26 5.65
N LEU A 60 64.11 -4.01 6.98
CA LEU A 60 65.03 -3.61 8.10
C LEU A 60 65.49 -2.13 8.24
N ALA A 61 65.59 -1.46 9.41
CA ALA A 61 65.63 -1.86 10.84
C ALA A 61 65.45 -0.69 11.87
N ASN A 62 64.74 -0.97 13.00
CA ASN A 62 65.04 -0.73 14.44
C ASN A 62 65.76 0.53 15.03
N LYS A 63 65.15 1.21 16.04
CA LYS A 63 65.51 1.16 17.52
C LYS A 63 64.85 2.25 18.43
N LYS A 64 64.19 1.75 19.50
CA LYS A 64 64.18 2.08 20.98
C LYS A 64 63.83 3.47 21.60
N LYS A 65 62.77 3.46 22.46
CA LYS A 65 62.53 3.82 23.92
C LYS A 65 63.59 4.62 24.73
N PRO A 66 63.30 5.20 25.96
CA PRO A 66 62.30 4.83 27.02
C PRO A 66 61.50 6.05 27.60
N GLU A 67 60.65 6.06 28.65
CA GLU A 67 60.59 5.40 29.98
C GLU A 67 59.24 5.69 30.73
N THR A 68 58.87 4.89 31.75
CA THR A 68 57.69 4.98 32.67
C THR A 68 58.14 5.31 34.11
N PRO A 69 57.25 5.65 35.09
CA PRO A 69 56.75 4.62 36.07
C PRO A 69 55.31 4.87 36.63
N GLU A 70 54.49 3.81 36.84
CA GLU A 70 54.00 3.21 38.12
C GLU A 70 52.97 4.05 38.95
N LYS A 71 51.93 3.55 39.65
CA LYS A 71 51.43 2.22 40.07
C LYS A 71 50.06 2.33 40.80
N ASN A 72 49.33 1.20 40.87
CA ASN A 72 48.37 0.71 41.91
C ASN A 72 47.04 1.46 42.13
N GLY A 73 45.88 0.84 42.39
CA GLY A 73 45.48 -0.56 42.61
C GLY A 73 44.01 -0.62 43.06
N GLU A 74 43.34 -1.77 42.82
CA GLU A 74 42.34 -2.51 43.64
C GLU A 74 41.43 -1.73 44.65
N SER A 75 40.18 -2.06 44.98
CA SER A 75 39.22 -3.15 44.72
C SER A 75 37.96 -2.86 45.59
N GLY A 76 36.86 -3.58 45.37
CA GLY A 76 35.79 -3.81 46.38
C GLY A 76 34.52 -2.98 46.20
N LYS A 77 33.43 -3.54 45.65
CA LYS A 77 32.39 -4.40 46.27
C LYS A 77 31.35 -3.67 47.14
N MET A 78 30.11 -3.81 46.64
CA MET A 78 28.87 -4.18 47.33
C MET A 78 28.06 -3.16 48.17
N ALA A 79 26.75 -3.37 48.00
CA ALA A 79 25.62 -3.11 48.90
C ALA A 79 25.03 -1.69 48.83
N VAL A 80 23.84 -1.49 48.23
CA VAL A 80 22.48 -1.92 48.64
C VAL A 80 21.85 -0.94 49.63
N ASN A 81 20.64 -0.52 49.26
CA ASN A 81 19.52 -0.02 50.07
C ASN A 81 19.36 1.47 50.40
N ASN A 82 18.28 1.99 49.80
CA ASN A 82 17.07 2.48 50.46
C ASN A 82 17.06 3.86 51.15
N CYS A 83 16.08 4.62 50.66
CA CYS A 83 15.01 5.27 51.41
C CYS A 83 15.25 6.65 52.04
N VAL A 84 14.43 7.57 51.52
CA VAL A 84 13.45 8.39 52.26
C VAL A 84 13.96 9.69 52.90
N ASP A 85 13.35 10.76 52.37
CA ASP A 85 12.93 12.04 52.95
C ASP A 85 13.72 12.72 54.07
N GLY A 86 13.94 14.02 53.84
CA GLY A 86 14.17 15.00 54.89
C GLY A 86 14.61 16.34 54.32
N GLY A 87 13.64 17.23 54.06
CA GLY A 87 13.93 18.62 53.69
C GLY A 87 14.51 19.45 54.85
N ILE A 88 15.11 20.59 54.51
CA ILE A 88 14.81 21.95 55.05
C ILE A 88 15.89 22.96 54.63
N ASN A 89 15.41 24.06 54.05
CA ASN A 89 15.87 25.46 53.98
C ASN A 89 17.20 25.89 53.30
N GLU A 90 16.97 26.52 52.14
CA GLU A 90 17.28 27.92 51.83
C GLU A 90 18.66 28.48 52.22
N LYS A 91 19.50 28.66 51.18
CA LYS A 91 20.29 29.88 51.01
C LYS A 91 20.09 30.40 49.58
N LYS A 92 19.44 31.57 49.47
CA LYS A 92 19.42 32.38 48.25
C LYS A 92 20.80 32.99 48.02
N SER A 93 21.39 32.71 46.86
CA SER A 93 22.33 33.58 46.18
C SER A 93 21.86 33.71 44.73
N GLY A 94 21.45 34.91 44.34
CA GLY A 94 20.93 35.21 43.02
C GLY A 94 22.02 35.16 41.94
N GLY A 95 21.70 34.46 40.86
CA GLY A 95 22.25 34.59 39.52
C GLY A 95 21.08 34.39 38.54
N GLY A 96 20.81 35.38 37.69
CA GLY A 96 19.59 35.47 36.90
C GLY A 96 19.42 34.31 35.91
N GLY A 97 18.38 33.49 36.12
CA GLY A 97 17.84 32.54 35.16
C GLY A 97 16.54 33.08 34.56
N GLY A 98 16.40 32.97 33.23
CA GLY A 98 15.16 33.32 32.54
C GLY A 98 14.01 32.43 33.02
N GLY A 99 13.01 33.02 33.66
CA GLY A 99 11.82 32.30 34.13
C GLY A 99 10.95 31.86 32.97
N GLY A 100 10.58 30.58 32.95
CA GLY A 100 9.56 30.05 32.04
C GLY A 100 8.22 30.75 32.27
N LYS A 101 7.51 31.06 31.18
CA LYS A 101 6.18 31.68 31.21
C LYS A 101 5.12 30.61 31.49
N ALA A 102 4.13 30.91 32.33
CA ALA A 102 3.00 30.01 32.55
C ALA A 102 2.26 29.70 31.22
N PRO A 103 1.81 28.45 30.99
CA PRO A 103 1.10 28.07 29.78
C PRO A 103 -0.24 28.79 29.70
N GLU A 104 -0.73 29.04 28.49
CA GLU A 104 -2.01 29.72 28.24
C GLU A 104 -2.87 28.89 27.30
N PHE A 105 -4.17 28.75 27.59
CA PHE A 105 -5.11 28.07 26.70
C PHE A 105 -5.53 29.00 25.55
N THR A 106 -5.16 28.66 24.32
CA THR A 106 -5.65 29.32 23.09
C THR A 106 -7.04 28.83 22.70
N GLU A 107 -7.37 27.59 23.05
CA GLU A 107 -8.72 27.02 22.91
C GLU A 107 -9.09 26.36 24.25
N LYS A 108 -10.24 26.74 24.81
CA LYS A 108 -10.73 26.23 26.10
C LYS A 108 -11.83 25.19 25.87
N LEU A 109 -12.01 24.33 26.86
CA LEU A 109 -13.12 23.39 26.90
C LEU A 109 -14.47 24.10 26.81
N SER A 110 -15.43 23.45 26.14
CA SER A 110 -16.82 23.90 26.01
C SER A 110 -17.76 22.78 26.44
N ASP A 111 -18.95 23.14 26.93
CA ASP A 111 -19.92 22.19 27.46
C ASP A 111 -20.42 21.24 26.35
N VAL A 112 -20.58 19.96 26.68
CA VAL A 112 -20.93 18.89 25.74
C VAL A 112 -22.12 18.09 26.27
N THR A 113 -23.09 17.79 25.41
CA THR A 113 -24.13 16.79 25.68
C THR A 113 -23.89 15.60 24.75
N VAL A 114 -23.79 14.40 25.31
CA VAL A 114 -23.53 13.14 24.58
C VAL A 114 -24.63 12.14 24.92
N LEU A 115 -25.04 11.30 23.98
CA LEU A 115 -26.02 10.25 24.28
C LEU A 115 -25.35 9.08 24.99
N ASP A 116 -26.09 8.39 25.88
CA ASP A 116 -25.62 7.16 26.52
C ASP A 116 -25.11 6.15 25.47
N GLY A 117 -23.87 5.68 25.67
CA GLY A 117 -23.18 4.74 24.81
C GLY A 117 -22.39 5.35 23.63
N GLN A 118 -22.45 6.66 23.41
CA GLN A 118 -21.67 7.34 22.36
C GLN A 118 -20.29 7.81 22.84
N ARG A 119 -19.37 7.99 21.90
CA ARG A 119 -18.00 8.43 22.18
C ARG A 119 -17.95 9.91 22.59
N LEU A 120 -17.48 10.19 23.80
CA LEU A 120 -17.25 11.56 24.30
C LEU A 120 -15.82 12.00 24.00
N ARG A 121 -15.65 13.17 23.37
CA ARG A 121 -14.34 13.77 23.11
C ARG A 121 -14.28 15.21 23.61
N LEU A 122 -13.35 15.49 24.51
CA LEU A 122 -13.07 16.81 25.07
C LEU A 122 -11.69 17.28 24.59
N GLN A 123 -11.58 18.51 24.10
CA GLN A 123 -10.33 19.05 23.57
C GLN A 123 -10.12 20.50 23.99
N CYS A 124 -8.87 20.84 24.30
CA CYS A 124 -8.40 22.22 24.52
C CYS A 124 -6.97 22.36 23.99
N ARG A 125 -6.54 23.59 23.70
CA ARG A 125 -5.24 23.85 23.09
C ARG A 125 -4.43 24.85 23.91
N LEU A 126 -3.15 24.55 24.10
CA LEU A 126 -2.16 25.41 24.72
C LEU A 126 -1.40 26.22 23.65
N ALA A 127 -1.06 27.46 23.97
CA ALA A 127 -0.16 28.27 23.16
C ALA A 127 1.20 27.58 23.02
N ALA A 128 1.80 27.60 21.83
CA ALA A 128 3.09 26.97 21.56
C ALA A 128 4.16 27.49 22.54
N ALA A 129 4.72 26.59 23.35
CA ALA A 129 5.82 26.95 24.25
C ALA A 129 7.07 27.23 23.42
N THR A 130 7.58 28.45 23.45
CA THR A 130 8.84 28.86 22.79
C THR A 130 10.10 28.21 23.40
N SER A 131 9.94 27.25 24.32
CA SER A 131 11.04 26.56 25.01
C SER A 131 10.71 25.09 25.22
N GLY A 132 11.07 24.25 24.25
CA GLY A 132 11.26 22.80 24.42
C GLY A 132 10.00 21.93 24.62
N PRO A 133 9.94 20.71 24.07
CA PRO A 133 8.78 19.80 24.20
C PRO A 133 8.56 19.18 25.60
N ALA A 134 9.43 19.40 26.59
CA ALA A 134 9.55 18.53 27.77
C ALA A 134 8.92 19.04 29.09
N ASP A 135 8.39 20.26 29.15
CA ASP A 135 8.14 20.92 30.46
C ASP A 135 6.66 21.12 30.84
N VAL A 136 5.69 20.60 30.06
CA VAL A 136 4.24 20.76 30.33
C VAL A 136 3.60 19.45 30.77
N THR A 137 3.15 19.37 32.02
CA THR A 137 2.34 18.25 32.54
C THR A 137 0.86 18.57 32.43
N VAL A 138 0.07 17.68 31.81
CA VAL A 138 -1.39 17.83 31.68
C VAL A 138 -2.11 16.79 32.52
N THR A 139 -3.11 17.23 33.29
CA THR A 139 -3.93 16.37 34.17
C THR A 139 -5.41 16.65 33.94
N TRP A 140 -6.21 15.60 33.80
CA TRP A 140 -7.66 15.69 33.66
C TRP A 140 -8.36 15.25 34.95
N THR A 141 -9.45 15.93 35.32
CA THR A 141 -10.30 15.55 36.44
C THR A 141 -11.78 15.56 36.07
N LEU A 142 -12.55 14.60 36.57
CA LEU A 142 -14.02 14.59 36.60
C LEU A 142 -14.47 14.84 38.03
N ASP A 143 -15.21 15.92 38.27
CA ASP A 143 -15.69 16.34 39.60
C ASP A 143 -14.58 16.36 40.66
N GLY A 144 -13.39 16.81 40.24
CA GLY A 144 -12.21 16.91 41.10
C GLY A 144 -11.43 15.60 41.31
N LYS A 145 -11.90 14.46 40.78
CA LYS A 145 -11.15 13.18 40.80
C LYS A 145 -10.28 13.07 39.54
N VAL A 146 -9.01 12.71 39.72
CA VAL A 146 -8.06 12.55 38.61
C VAL A 146 -8.43 11.36 37.73
N ILE A 147 -8.54 11.61 36.43
CA ILE A 147 -8.83 10.62 35.40
C ILE A 147 -7.51 10.02 34.92
N LYS A 148 -7.43 8.69 34.86
CA LYS A 148 -6.26 7.94 34.39
C LYS A 148 -6.55 7.28 33.04
N PRO A 149 -5.54 7.11 32.16
CA PRO A 149 -5.71 6.35 30.92
C PRO A 149 -6.18 4.92 31.18
N SER A 150 -7.02 4.40 30.29
CA SER A 150 -7.46 2.99 30.29
C SER A 150 -7.85 2.57 28.87
N LYS A 151 -8.19 1.29 28.65
CA LYS A 151 -8.69 0.80 27.36
C LYS A 151 -9.94 1.52 26.83
N PHE A 152 -10.65 2.26 27.68
CA PHE A 152 -11.84 3.04 27.30
C PHE A 152 -11.66 4.55 27.42
N ILE A 153 -10.52 5.01 27.98
CA ILE A 153 -10.23 6.43 28.21
C ILE A 153 -8.84 6.75 27.66
N ILE A 154 -8.81 7.50 26.55
CA ILE A 154 -7.58 7.92 25.87
C ILE A 154 -7.28 9.37 26.25
N LEU A 155 -6.09 9.62 26.78
CA LEU A 155 -5.57 10.96 27.06
C LEU A 155 -4.41 11.24 26.09
N ALA A 156 -4.47 12.35 25.36
CA ALA A 156 -3.40 12.74 24.44
C ALA A 156 -2.99 14.20 24.68
N ASN A 157 -1.69 14.47 24.54
CA ASN A 157 -1.11 15.80 24.65
C ASN A 157 0.02 15.96 23.61
N GLU A 158 -0.34 16.24 22.37
CA GLU A 158 0.60 16.34 21.25
C GLU A 158 0.52 17.71 20.58
N GLY A 159 1.67 18.36 20.34
CA GLY A 159 1.72 19.65 19.64
C GLY A 159 0.90 20.77 20.30
N GLY A 160 0.71 20.70 21.62
CA GLY A 160 -0.13 21.64 22.39
C GLY A 160 -1.63 21.35 22.35
N LEU A 161 -2.10 20.29 21.70
CA LEU A 161 -3.49 19.84 21.74
C LEU A 161 -3.68 18.82 22.87
N CYS A 162 -4.42 19.21 23.91
CA CYS A 162 -4.79 18.33 25.02
C CYS A 162 -6.17 17.75 24.75
N SER A 163 -6.30 16.43 24.71
CA SER A 163 -7.59 15.77 24.51
C SER A 163 -7.83 14.59 25.45
N LEU A 164 -9.09 14.43 25.83
CA LEU A 164 -9.64 13.29 26.57
C LEU A 164 -10.74 12.67 25.74
N THR A 165 -10.69 11.35 25.55
CA THR A 165 -11.70 10.61 24.79
C THR A 165 -12.19 9.42 25.60
N ILE A 166 -13.51 9.32 25.82
CA ILE A 166 -14.18 8.15 26.41
C ILE A 166 -14.91 7.43 25.29
N ASP A 167 -14.59 6.15 25.09
CA ASP A 167 -15.08 5.35 23.96
C ASP A 167 -16.61 5.15 23.98
N LYS A 168 -17.18 4.98 25.17
CA LYS A 168 -18.62 4.91 25.42
C LYS A 168 -18.95 5.69 26.69
N ALA A 169 -19.57 6.86 26.53
CA ALA A 169 -20.00 7.69 27.65
C ALA A 169 -21.24 7.07 28.32
N LEU A 170 -21.16 6.84 29.63
CA LEU A 170 -22.23 6.32 30.47
C LEU A 170 -22.77 7.42 31.39
N PRO A 171 -23.95 7.27 32.02
CA PRO A 171 -24.48 8.26 32.96
C PRO A 171 -23.53 8.61 34.13
N GLU A 172 -22.59 7.72 34.46
CA GLU A 172 -21.53 7.95 35.47
C GLU A 172 -20.37 8.82 35.00
N ASP A 173 -20.25 9.07 33.69
CA ASP A 173 -19.32 10.02 33.08
C ASP A 173 -19.90 11.45 33.02
N GLU A 174 -21.13 11.66 33.48
CA GLU A 174 -21.69 13.00 33.65
C GLU A 174 -20.96 13.77 34.75
N GLY A 175 -20.63 15.04 34.49
CA GLY A 175 -20.02 15.89 35.50
C GLY A 175 -19.04 16.91 34.93
N GLN A 176 -18.35 17.61 35.85
CA GLN A 176 -17.47 18.70 35.48
C GLN A 176 -16.08 18.18 35.15
N TYR A 177 -15.75 18.23 33.86
CA TYR A 177 -14.41 17.93 33.38
C TYR A 177 -13.54 19.16 33.48
N LYS A 178 -12.31 18.97 33.93
CA LYS A 178 -11.30 20.02 34.02
C LYS A 178 -9.96 19.51 33.53
N CYS A 179 -9.36 20.28 32.61
CA CYS A 179 -8.00 20.10 32.14
C CYS A 179 -7.08 21.08 32.88
N ARG A 180 -6.06 20.56 33.56
CA ARG A 180 -4.98 21.33 34.19
C ARG A 180 -3.70 21.16 33.38
N ALA A 181 -3.05 22.27 33.01
CA ALA A 181 -1.69 22.27 32.47
C ALA A 181 -0.72 22.97 33.44
N GLU A 182 0.44 22.38 33.67
CA GLU A 182 1.44 22.86 34.63
C GLU A 182 2.85 22.81 34.06
N THR A 183 3.62 23.87 34.30
CA THR A 183 5.04 24.00 33.95
C THR A 183 5.82 24.51 35.16
N SER A 184 7.15 24.51 35.06
CA SER A 184 8.05 25.20 35.99
C SER A 184 7.72 26.71 36.18
N GLY A 185 7.05 27.33 35.21
CA GLY A 185 6.65 28.74 35.19
C GLY A 185 5.25 29.06 35.73
N GLY A 186 4.43 28.05 36.05
CA GLY A 186 3.07 28.23 36.57
C GLY A 186 2.05 27.23 36.02
N LYS A 187 0.80 27.40 36.47
CA LYS A 187 -0.31 26.45 36.27
C LYS A 187 -1.58 27.17 35.77
N VAL A 188 -2.25 26.58 34.78
CA VAL A 188 -3.57 27.03 34.30
C VAL A 188 -4.58 25.88 34.22
N GLU A 189 -5.86 26.22 34.28
CA GLU A 189 -6.97 25.26 34.21
C GLU A 189 -8.09 25.79 33.29
N CYS A 190 -8.77 24.89 32.57
CA CYS A 190 -10.07 25.16 31.94
C CYS A 190 -11.03 23.99 32.19
N SER A 191 -12.33 24.23 32.15
CA SER A 191 -13.36 23.25 32.50
C SER A 191 -14.58 23.35 31.59
N CYS A 192 -15.30 22.23 31.46
CA CYS A 192 -16.61 22.15 30.82
C CYS A 192 -17.54 21.23 31.61
N MET A 193 -18.83 21.38 31.35
CA MET A 193 -19.88 20.47 31.78
C MET A 193 -20.14 19.42 30.71
N VAL A 194 -20.16 18.15 31.10
CA VAL A 194 -20.65 17.06 30.26
C VAL A 194 -21.98 16.58 30.82
N LEU A 195 -22.98 16.42 29.96
CA LEU A 195 -24.27 15.81 30.26
C LEU A 195 -24.44 14.55 29.41
N VAL A 196 -24.89 13.46 30.01
CA VAL A 196 -25.15 12.21 29.29
C VAL A 196 -26.67 11.99 29.19
N ASP A 197 -27.21 12.18 28.00
CA ASP A 197 -28.66 12.14 27.75
C ASP A 197 -29.09 10.71 27.37
N ASP A 198 -30.13 10.19 28.03
CA ASP A 198 -30.69 8.87 27.78
C ASP A 198 -31.89 8.99 26.82
N PRO A 199 -31.78 8.49 25.57
CA PRO A 199 -32.87 8.59 24.59
C PRO A 199 -34.10 7.72 24.93
N THR A 200 -34.08 6.92 26.00
CA THR A 200 -35.19 6.04 26.39
C THR A 200 -36.27 6.70 27.27
N GLU A 201 -36.02 7.88 27.83
CA GLU A 201 -37.03 8.67 28.56
C GLU A 201 -37.65 9.77 27.69
N ASN A 202 -38.28 9.44 26.56
CA ASN A 202 -39.41 10.22 26.04
C ASN A 202 -40.23 9.47 24.99
N SER A 203 -41.27 8.76 25.45
CA SER A 203 -42.52 8.60 24.68
C SER A 203 -43.75 8.55 25.60
N PRO A 204 -44.92 9.00 25.13
CA PRO A 204 -45.94 9.60 25.98
C PRO A 204 -47.05 8.62 26.35
N ALA A 205 -47.51 8.62 27.61
CA ALA A 205 -48.82 8.07 27.99
C ALA A 205 -49.40 8.68 29.29
N ASP A 206 -50.46 9.45 29.10
CA ASP A 206 -51.66 9.64 29.94
C ASP A 206 -51.57 9.93 31.45
N LYS A 207 -52.02 11.14 31.83
CA LYS A 207 -53.06 11.31 32.87
C LYS A 207 -53.90 12.57 32.68
N LYS A 208 -55.21 12.35 32.72
CA LYS A 208 -56.35 13.24 32.44
C LYS A 208 -56.50 14.46 33.37
N SER A 209 -57.29 15.41 32.84
CA SER A 209 -58.13 16.44 33.50
C SER A 209 -57.41 17.77 33.82
N LYS A 210 -57.92 18.98 33.52
CA LYS A 210 -59.30 19.49 33.37
C LYS A 210 -59.34 20.69 32.40
N LYS A 211 -60.45 20.76 31.64
CA LYS A 211 -61.21 21.95 31.16
C LYS A 211 -60.61 23.35 31.44
N SER A 212 -60.42 24.15 30.40
CA SER A 212 -61.28 25.32 30.09
C SER A 212 -60.96 25.91 28.71
N THR A 213 -62.03 26.28 28.01
CA THR A 213 -62.14 26.83 26.65
C THR A 213 -61.88 28.36 26.62
N PRO A 214 -61.84 28.99 25.42
CA PRO A 214 -60.96 30.10 25.07
C PRO A 214 -61.66 31.47 25.11
N THR A 215 -60.87 32.54 25.01
CA THR A 215 -61.31 33.78 24.38
C THR A 215 -60.15 34.47 23.69
N SER A 216 -60.39 34.80 22.42
CA SER A 216 -59.69 35.74 21.58
C SER A 216 -59.69 37.15 22.17
N GLU A 217 -58.61 37.90 21.96
CA GLU A 217 -58.73 39.33 21.64
C GLU A 217 -57.43 39.84 20.98
N SER A 218 -57.61 40.47 19.84
CA SER A 218 -56.64 41.24 19.09
C SER A 218 -56.45 42.61 19.72
N GLU A 219 -55.21 43.09 19.89
CA GLU A 219 -54.92 44.52 19.94
C GLU A 219 -53.47 44.87 19.60
N ALA A 220 -53.28 46.10 19.14
CA ALA A 220 -52.25 46.52 18.21
C ALA A 220 -50.97 47.12 18.84
N ARG A 221 -49.85 46.92 18.13
CA ARG A 221 -48.73 47.84 17.85
C ARG A 221 -48.23 48.79 18.97
N ILE A 222 -47.05 48.48 19.54
CA ILE A 222 -46.03 49.47 19.90
C ILE A 222 -44.65 48.98 19.42
N LYS A 223 -44.04 49.75 18.51
CA LYS A 223 -42.64 49.58 18.06
C LYS A 223 -41.69 49.97 19.19
N LYS A 224 -40.81 49.07 19.60
CA LYS A 224 -39.56 49.40 20.33
C LYS A 224 -38.36 49.16 19.42
N PRO A 225 -37.27 49.94 19.56
CA PRO A 225 -36.14 49.87 18.63
C PRO A 225 -35.41 48.55 18.79
N THR A 226 -35.02 47.97 17.65
CA THR A 226 -34.07 46.87 17.54
C THR A 226 -32.82 47.12 18.39
N PRO A 227 -32.40 46.19 19.26
CA PRO A 227 -30.98 46.07 19.55
C PRO A 227 -30.30 45.70 18.23
N LYS A 228 -29.26 46.45 17.84
CA LYS A 228 -28.41 46.09 16.71
C LYS A 228 -28.00 44.62 16.90
N THR A 229 -28.44 43.76 15.98
CA THR A 229 -27.97 42.38 15.92
C THR A 229 -26.45 42.44 15.83
N PRO A 230 -25.70 41.74 16.70
CA PRO A 230 -24.27 41.61 16.49
C PRO A 230 -24.06 41.01 15.09
N PRO A 231 -22.97 41.37 14.38
CA PRO A 231 -22.73 40.87 13.03
C PRO A 231 -22.84 39.35 13.04
N LYS A 232 -23.61 38.77 12.10
CA LYS A 232 -23.67 37.31 11.90
C LYS A 232 -22.23 36.82 11.82
N GLN A 233 -21.78 36.06 12.82
CA GLN A 233 -20.42 35.51 12.82
C GLN A 233 -20.23 34.72 11.52
N ALA A 234 -19.19 35.08 10.78
CA ALA A 234 -18.72 34.33 9.63
C ALA A 234 -18.25 32.96 10.13
N LEU A 235 -19.04 31.92 9.88
CA LEU A 235 -18.76 30.57 10.35
C LEU A 235 -18.51 29.66 9.14
N PRO A 236 -17.37 28.94 9.10
CA PRO A 236 -17.17 27.87 8.14
C PRO A 236 -18.26 26.79 8.32
N PRO A 237 -18.49 25.92 7.33
CA PRO A 237 -19.40 24.81 7.50
C PRO A 237 -18.95 23.95 8.68
N GLN A 238 -19.88 23.37 9.41
CA GLN A 238 -19.65 22.43 10.49
C GLN A 238 -20.59 21.25 10.29
N ILE A 239 -20.03 20.04 10.31
CA ILE A 239 -20.81 18.82 10.23
C ILE A 239 -21.33 18.52 11.63
N LEU A 240 -22.66 18.49 11.76
CA LEU A 240 -23.35 18.22 13.02
C LEU A 240 -23.70 16.75 13.16
N GLN A 241 -24.01 16.09 12.04
CA GLN A 241 -24.35 14.68 12.00
C GLN A 241 -23.87 14.08 10.68
N PHE A 242 -23.18 12.95 10.75
CA PHE A 242 -22.84 12.12 9.61
C PHE A 242 -22.76 10.66 10.11
N PRO A 243 -23.35 9.69 9.39
CA PRO A 243 -23.34 8.30 9.82
C PRO A 243 -21.93 7.70 9.74
N GLU A 244 -21.65 6.76 10.63
CA GLU A 244 -20.45 5.90 10.57
C GLU A 244 -20.58 4.87 9.44
N ASP A 245 -19.59 3.99 9.30
CA ASP A 245 -19.58 2.93 8.29
C ASP A 245 -20.85 2.07 8.36
N MET A 246 -21.46 1.85 7.19
CA MET A 246 -22.78 1.22 7.08
C MET A 246 -22.67 -0.17 6.45
N LYS A 247 -23.31 -1.16 7.08
CA LYS A 247 -23.53 -2.50 6.50
C LYS A 247 -25.00 -2.71 6.22
N ILE A 248 -25.36 -2.93 4.96
CA ILE A 248 -26.75 -3.02 4.51
C ILE A 248 -26.95 -4.33 3.75
N LEU A 249 -28.05 -5.05 4.01
CA LEU A 249 -28.34 -6.29 3.28
C LEU A 249 -28.62 -5.99 1.80
N ALA A 250 -28.17 -6.86 0.91
CA ALA A 250 -28.42 -6.73 -0.52
C ALA A 250 -29.93 -6.57 -0.81
N GLY A 251 -30.27 -5.59 -1.63
CA GLY A 251 -31.65 -5.23 -1.96
C GLY A 251 -32.29 -4.16 -1.07
N GLU A 252 -31.78 -3.92 0.16
CA GLU A 252 -32.32 -2.93 1.11
C GLU A 252 -31.99 -1.49 0.70
N LYS A 253 -32.86 -0.54 1.08
CA LYS A 253 -32.65 0.88 0.78
C LYS A 253 -31.49 1.45 1.61
N VAL A 254 -30.61 2.25 0.99
CA VAL A 254 -29.52 2.96 1.70
C VAL A 254 -29.86 4.45 1.81
N GLU A 255 -29.73 5.02 3.01
CA GLU A 255 -29.89 6.46 3.25
C GLU A 255 -28.71 7.01 4.04
N ILE A 256 -27.91 7.88 3.41
CA ILE A 256 -26.80 8.59 4.03
C ILE A 256 -27.22 10.04 4.27
N LEU A 257 -27.39 10.44 5.52
CA LEU A 257 -27.83 11.79 5.92
C LEU A 257 -26.69 12.56 6.56
N CYS A 258 -26.28 13.67 5.94
CA CYS A 258 -25.42 14.66 6.57
C CYS A 258 -26.27 15.84 7.05
N LYS A 259 -26.18 16.20 8.35
CA LYS A 259 -26.66 17.50 8.86
C LYS A 259 -25.48 18.40 9.14
N PHE A 260 -25.63 19.67 8.81
CA PHE A 260 -24.56 20.65 8.92
C PHE A 260 -25.11 22.04 9.27
N SER A 261 -24.23 22.90 9.77
CA SER A 261 -24.48 24.32 10.03
C SER A 261 -23.34 25.17 9.48
N GLY A 262 -23.56 26.48 9.37
CA GLY A 262 -22.56 27.42 8.90
C GLY A 262 -23.24 28.61 8.24
N ALA A 263 -22.46 29.60 7.81
CA ALA A 263 -23.02 30.72 7.06
C ALA A 263 -23.41 30.27 5.64
N PRO A 264 -24.69 30.39 5.21
CA PRO A 264 -25.11 30.09 3.83
C PRO A 264 -24.65 31.17 2.83
N PRO A 265 -24.51 30.85 1.52
CA PRO A 265 -24.78 29.55 0.91
C PRO A 265 -23.65 28.54 1.18
N ILE A 266 -24.03 27.30 1.53
CA ILE A 266 -23.12 26.16 1.67
C ILE A 266 -23.29 25.27 0.43
N ASN A 267 -22.23 25.11 -0.34
CA ASN A 267 -22.20 24.20 -1.47
C ASN A 267 -21.92 22.78 -0.96
N CYS A 268 -22.80 21.85 -1.28
CA CYS A 268 -22.69 20.44 -0.88
C CYS A 268 -22.37 19.59 -2.10
N THR A 269 -21.26 18.84 -2.03
CA THR A 269 -20.85 17.92 -3.10
C THR A 269 -20.71 16.53 -2.49
N TRP A 270 -21.43 15.55 -3.03
CA TRP A 270 -21.21 14.14 -2.68
C TRP A 270 -20.22 13.51 -3.64
N LEU A 271 -19.31 12.73 -3.09
CA LEU A 271 -18.30 11.99 -3.82
C LEU A 271 -18.38 10.52 -3.46
N LYS A 272 -18.11 9.66 -4.45
CA LYS A 272 -17.82 8.25 -4.24
C LYS A 272 -16.39 8.02 -4.71
N PHE A 273 -15.53 7.49 -3.85
CA PHE A 273 -14.10 7.33 -4.12
C PHE A 273 -13.42 8.62 -4.62
N ARG A 274 -13.72 9.75 -3.96
CA ARG A 274 -13.24 11.11 -4.32
C ARG A 274 -13.62 11.61 -5.71
N LYS A 275 -14.56 10.95 -6.41
CA LYS A 275 -15.16 11.44 -7.65
C LYS A 275 -16.56 11.99 -7.39
N PRO A 276 -16.91 13.20 -7.89
CA PRO A 276 -18.26 13.73 -7.75
C PRO A 276 -19.30 12.77 -8.29
N ILE A 277 -20.35 12.50 -7.51
CA ILE A 277 -21.49 11.71 -7.95
C ILE A 277 -22.30 12.57 -8.92
N GLN A 278 -22.44 12.14 -10.17
CA GLN A 278 -23.28 12.84 -11.14
C GLN A 278 -24.75 12.60 -10.79
N GLU A 279 -25.52 13.68 -10.61
CA GLU A 279 -26.97 13.60 -10.46
C GLU A 279 -27.58 13.00 -11.75
N GLY A 280 -28.16 11.80 -11.66
CA GLY A 280 -28.86 11.16 -12.78
C GLY A 280 -28.60 9.67 -13.03
N SER A 281 -27.84 8.95 -12.19
CA SER A 281 -27.90 7.47 -12.22
C SER A 281 -29.27 7.00 -11.74
N ALA A 282 -29.82 5.95 -12.36
CA ALA A 282 -31.23 5.54 -12.16
C ALA A 282 -31.60 5.21 -10.70
N ASP A 283 -30.60 4.89 -9.86
CA ASP A 283 -30.80 4.32 -8.52
C ASP A 283 -30.29 5.21 -7.37
N ILE A 284 -29.68 6.38 -7.64
CA ILE A 284 -29.14 7.30 -6.62
C ILE A 284 -29.84 8.67 -6.71
N SER A 285 -30.33 9.17 -5.57
CA SER A 285 -30.92 10.51 -5.46
C SER A 285 -30.27 11.32 -4.33
N ILE A 286 -29.99 12.60 -4.59
CA ILE A 286 -29.43 13.53 -3.61
C ILE A 286 -30.47 14.63 -3.34
N GLN A 287 -30.70 14.93 -2.07
CA GLN A 287 -31.59 16.00 -1.62
C GLN A 287 -30.84 16.90 -0.65
N SER A 288 -30.61 18.16 -1.05
CA SER A 288 -29.86 19.14 -0.27
C SER A 288 -30.74 20.31 0.18
N SER A 289 -30.45 20.84 1.37
CA SER A 289 -31.07 22.00 2.00
C SER A 289 -29.98 22.91 2.59
N ASP A 290 -30.37 24.00 3.26
CA ASP A 290 -29.45 24.93 3.92
C ASP A 290 -28.74 24.36 5.16
N SER A 291 -29.22 23.22 5.66
CA SER A 291 -28.79 22.61 6.93
C SER A 291 -28.60 21.10 6.87
N SER A 292 -28.86 20.47 5.72
CA SER A 292 -28.68 19.03 5.55
C SER A 292 -28.59 18.62 4.08
N SER A 293 -27.94 17.51 3.81
CA SER A 293 -27.92 16.84 2.52
C SER A 293 -28.06 15.34 2.73
N LYS A 294 -28.93 14.70 1.95
CA LYS A 294 -29.23 13.27 2.03
C LYS A 294 -28.99 12.59 0.69
N LEU A 295 -28.14 11.56 0.68
CA LEU A 295 -27.97 10.64 -0.43
C LEU A 295 -28.83 9.40 -0.18
N THR A 296 -29.61 8.98 -1.17
CA THR A 296 -30.51 7.82 -1.09
C THR A 296 -30.28 6.89 -2.26
N ILE A 297 -30.06 5.61 -1.96
CA ILE A 297 -29.97 4.51 -2.94
C ILE A 297 -31.23 3.67 -2.81
N SER A 298 -31.98 3.51 -3.90
CA SER A 298 -33.29 2.85 -3.92
C SER A 298 -33.22 1.38 -3.52
N SER A 299 -32.16 0.68 -3.93
CA SER A 299 -31.87 -0.72 -3.61
C SER A 299 -30.36 -0.94 -3.56
N GLY A 300 -29.86 -1.33 -2.39
CA GLY A 300 -28.45 -1.57 -2.11
C GLY A 300 -27.94 -2.76 -2.91
N GLN A 301 -27.28 -2.46 -4.02
CA GLN A 301 -26.57 -3.45 -4.83
C GLN A 301 -25.06 -3.39 -4.57
N GLN A 302 -24.38 -4.48 -4.85
CA GLN A 302 -22.95 -4.63 -4.56
C GLN A 302 -22.06 -3.56 -5.24
N GLU A 303 -22.49 -3.01 -6.37
CA GLU A 303 -21.86 -1.87 -7.04
C GLU A 303 -21.86 -0.57 -6.20
N HIS A 304 -22.76 -0.45 -5.22
CA HIS A 304 -22.88 0.71 -4.36
C HIS A 304 -21.86 0.73 -3.23
N CYS A 305 -21.13 -0.36 -2.98
CA CYS A 305 -20.04 -0.38 -2.00
C CYS A 305 -19.00 0.71 -2.28
N GLY A 306 -18.38 1.23 -1.22
CA GLY A 306 -17.29 2.19 -1.35
C GLY A 306 -17.27 3.31 -0.32
N CYS A 307 -16.24 4.14 -0.42
CA CYS A 307 -16.07 5.33 0.42
C CYS A 307 -16.91 6.49 -0.14
N TYR A 308 -17.94 6.90 0.59
CA TYR A 308 -18.76 8.07 0.28
C TYR A 308 -18.25 9.25 1.11
N THR A 309 -17.95 10.36 0.45
CA THR A 309 -17.51 11.61 1.09
C THR A 309 -18.51 12.71 0.79
N ILE A 310 -18.88 13.50 1.79
CA ILE A 310 -19.56 14.78 1.57
C ILE A 310 -18.57 15.92 1.77
N GLU A 311 -18.56 16.87 0.85
CA GLU A 311 -17.82 18.12 0.93
C GLU A 311 -18.78 19.29 1.09
N LEU A 312 -18.54 20.10 2.13
CA LEU A 312 -19.30 21.30 2.44
C LEU A 312 -18.39 22.51 2.33
N ARG A 313 -18.71 23.44 1.43
CA ARG A 313 -17.90 24.63 1.16
C ARG A 313 -18.74 25.91 1.29
N ASN A 314 -18.20 26.92 1.99
CA ASN A 314 -18.63 28.30 1.87
C ASN A 314 -17.41 29.23 1.74
N SER A 315 -17.62 30.56 1.73
CA SER A 315 -16.55 31.56 1.61
C SER A 315 -15.56 31.59 2.79
N TYR A 316 -15.81 30.82 3.85
CA TYR A 316 -15.04 30.81 5.09
C TYR A 316 -14.34 29.47 5.37
N GLY A 317 -14.58 28.44 4.56
CA GLY A 317 -13.84 27.18 4.65
C GLY A 317 -14.51 25.98 4.00
N LEU A 318 -13.79 24.87 4.09
CA LEU A 318 -14.19 23.53 3.64
C LEU A 318 -14.32 22.61 4.87
N ARG A 319 -15.34 21.77 4.89
CA ARG A 319 -15.42 20.59 5.76
C ARG A 319 -15.79 19.36 4.96
N GLN A 320 -15.32 18.21 5.40
CA GLN A 320 -15.60 16.93 4.77
C GLN A 320 -15.89 15.87 5.83
N ALA A 321 -16.71 14.90 5.48
CA ALA A 321 -16.87 13.65 6.25
C ALA A 321 -16.99 12.48 5.28
N ALA A 322 -16.51 11.31 5.68
CA ALA A 322 -16.50 10.12 4.87
C ALA A 322 -16.97 8.90 5.65
N LEU A 323 -17.63 7.97 4.96
CA LEU A 323 -18.01 6.65 5.47
C LEU A 323 -17.78 5.59 4.41
N ASN A 324 -17.61 4.35 4.83
CA ASN A 324 -17.62 3.19 3.96
C ASN A 324 -19.00 2.52 3.99
N LEU A 325 -19.57 2.32 2.81
CA LEU A 325 -20.78 1.52 2.63
C LEU A 325 -20.38 0.12 2.18
N THR A 326 -20.88 -0.90 2.89
CA THR A 326 -20.74 -2.31 2.52
C THR A 326 -22.13 -2.92 2.35
N ILE A 327 -22.38 -3.53 1.20
CA ILE A 327 -23.56 -4.36 0.97
C ILE A 327 -23.19 -5.81 1.31
N VAL A 328 -24.02 -6.49 2.12
CA VAL A 328 -23.80 -7.85 2.61
C VAL A 328 -24.94 -8.79 2.20
N ASP A 329 -24.66 -10.06 1.97
CA ASP A 329 -25.61 -11.10 1.56
C ASP A 329 -25.16 -12.49 2.06
N LYS A 330 -25.92 -13.54 1.72
CA LYS A 330 -25.51 -14.94 1.86
C LYS A 330 -24.42 -15.27 0.84
N PRO A 331 -23.58 -16.30 1.10
CA PRO A 331 -22.56 -16.68 0.15
C PRO A 331 -23.16 -17.28 -1.13
N ASP A 332 -22.44 -17.14 -2.23
CA ASP A 332 -22.74 -17.85 -3.46
C ASP A 332 -22.62 -19.38 -3.28
N PRO A 333 -23.06 -20.16 -4.28
CA PRO A 333 -22.69 -21.57 -4.37
C PRO A 333 -21.15 -21.75 -4.38
N PRO A 334 -20.62 -22.77 -3.68
CA PRO A 334 -19.23 -23.18 -3.80
C PRO A 334 -18.81 -23.37 -5.26
N ALA A 335 -17.65 -22.81 -5.64
CA ALA A 335 -17.22 -22.78 -7.02
C ALA A 335 -16.80 -24.17 -7.52
N LYS A 336 -17.23 -24.53 -8.73
CA LYS A 336 -17.01 -25.84 -9.38
C LYS A 336 -17.65 -27.02 -8.63
N VAL A 337 -17.77 -28.13 -9.33
CA VAL A 337 -18.27 -29.39 -8.74
C VAL A 337 -17.26 -29.95 -7.72
N PRO A 338 -17.72 -30.50 -6.58
CA PRO A 338 -16.83 -31.20 -5.65
C PRO A 338 -16.12 -32.38 -6.32
N ALA A 339 -14.81 -32.48 -6.13
CA ALA A 339 -13.96 -33.51 -6.71
C ALA A 339 -13.64 -34.60 -5.68
N ALA A 340 -13.89 -35.86 -6.04
CA ALA A 340 -13.51 -37.02 -5.25
C ALA A 340 -12.09 -37.49 -5.61
N SER A 341 -11.31 -37.87 -4.59
CA SER A 341 -9.95 -38.39 -4.67
C SER A 341 -9.72 -39.43 -3.56
N ASP A 342 -8.61 -40.17 -3.57
CA ASP A 342 -8.29 -41.21 -2.57
C ASP A 342 -9.48 -42.16 -2.32
N ILE A 343 -10.05 -42.68 -3.41
CA ILE A 343 -11.23 -43.55 -3.37
C ILE A 343 -10.80 -44.95 -2.94
N ARG A 344 -11.23 -45.36 -1.75
CA ARG A 344 -10.96 -46.67 -1.13
C ARG A 344 -12.23 -47.49 -1.06
N ARG A 345 -12.18 -48.68 -0.45
CA ARG A 345 -13.33 -49.59 -0.32
C ARG A 345 -14.54 -49.01 0.43
N SER A 346 -14.33 -48.12 1.39
CA SER A 346 -15.39 -47.55 2.23
C SER A 346 -15.21 -46.06 2.54
N SER A 347 -14.30 -45.40 1.83
CA SER A 347 -14.02 -43.98 2.03
C SER A 347 -13.56 -43.30 0.74
N LEU A 348 -13.69 -41.99 0.69
CA LEU A 348 -13.08 -41.13 -0.31
C LEU A 348 -12.83 -39.74 0.28
N THR A 349 -11.96 -38.97 -0.33
CA THR A 349 -11.73 -37.57 0.05
C THR A 349 -12.38 -36.64 -0.97
N LEU A 350 -13.34 -35.84 -0.50
CA LEU A 350 -13.93 -34.75 -1.28
C LEU A 350 -13.12 -33.48 -1.09
N SER A 351 -12.90 -32.75 -2.18
CA SER A 351 -12.36 -31.40 -2.18
C SER A 351 -13.24 -30.49 -3.03
N TRP A 352 -13.43 -29.26 -2.59
CA TRP A 352 -14.21 -28.25 -3.32
C TRP A 352 -13.52 -26.89 -3.18
N TYR A 353 -14.06 -25.88 -3.88
CA TYR A 353 -13.62 -24.50 -3.72
C TYR A 353 -14.66 -23.73 -2.93
N GLY A 354 -14.22 -22.68 -2.23
CA GLY A 354 -15.15 -21.73 -1.65
C GLY A 354 -16.02 -21.07 -2.73
N PRO A 355 -17.08 -20.36 -2.31
CA PRO A 355 -17.89 -19.58 -3.24
C PRO A 355 -17.05 -18.46 -3.86
N THR A 356 -17.39 -18.08 -5.09
CA THR A 356 -16.75 -16.96 -5.80
C THR A 356 -16.95 -15.63 -5.07
N TYR A 357 -18.12 -15.45 -4.47
CA TYR A 357 -18.43 -14.32 -3.60
C TYR A 357 -19.04 -14.84 -2.29
N ASP A 358 -18.52 -14.37 -1.16
CA ASP A 358 -18.95 -14.81 0.17
C ASP A 358 -20.13 -13.99 0.73
N GLY A 359 -20.73 -13.10 -0.07
CA GLY A 359 -21.78 -12.20 0.41
C GLY A 359 -21.22 -11.01 1.20
N GLY A 360 -19.94 -10.64 1.06
CA GLY A 360 -19.34 -9.54 1.82
C GLY A 360 -19.11 -9.90 3.30
N SER A 361 -19.14 -11.19 3.63
CA SER A 361 -18.90 -11.73 4.97
C SER A 361 -18.33 -13.12 4.92
N ALA A 362 -17.24 -13.33 5.65
CA ALA A 362 -16.47 -14.57 5.59
C ALA A 362 -17.33 -15.82 5.80
N VAL A 363 -17.13 -16.81 4.92
CA VAL A 363 -17.73 -18.14 5.04
C VAL A 363 -17.23 -18.81 6.32
N GLN A 364 -18.15 -19.16 7.21
CA GLN A 364 -17.86 -19.83 8.48
C GLN A 364 -17.82 -21.36 8.35
N SER A 365 -18.63 -21.92 7.45
CA SER A 365 -18.70 -23.37 7.26
C SER A 365 -19.27 -23.78 5.90
N TYR A 366 -19.04 -25.03 5.55
CA TYR A 366 -19.54 -25.72 4.36
C TYR A 366 -20.43 -26.88 4.79
N ASN A 367 -21.66 -26.89 4.28
CA ASN A 367 -22.64 -27.94 4.50
C ASN A 367 -22.54 -28.94 3.34
N LEU A 368 -22.00 -30.12 3.61
CA LEU A 368 -21.86 -31.18 2.63
C LEU A 368 -23.15 -31.98 2.55
N GLU A 369 -23.58 -32.28 1.34
CA GLU A 369 -24.73 -33.12 1.08
C GLU A 369 -24.34 -34.30 0.20
N ILE A 370 -24.88 -35.47 0.53
CA ILE A 370 -24.65 -36.73 -0.17
C ILE A 370 -25.96 -37.26 -0.73
N TRP A 371 -25.87 -37.87 -1.91
CA TRP A 371 -26.97 -38.56 -2.58
C TRP A 371 -26.53 -39.98 -2.91
N ASP A 372 -27.32 -40.98 -2.53
CA ASP A 372 -27.04 -42.42 -2.76
C ASP A 372 -27.97 -42.94 -3.86
N SER A 373 -27.41 -43.67 -4.83
CA SER A 373 -28.15 -44.39 -5.88
C SER A 373 -29.30 -45.29 -5.40
N VAL A 374 -29.22 -45.85 -4.19
CA VAL A 374 -30.26 -46.73 -3.60
C VAL A 374 -31.33 -45.93 -2.86
N GLU A 375 -30.96 -44.78 -2.30
CA GLU A 375 -31.87 -43.86 -1.60
C GLU A 375 -31.71 -42.46 -2.20
N PRO A 376 -32.39 -42.17 -3.32
CA PRO A 376 -32.10 -41.04 -4.20
C PRO A 376 -32.62 -39.70 -3.66
N GLN A 377 -32.18 -39.33 -2.46
CA GLN A 377 -32.49 -38.08 -1.78
C GLN A 377 -31.19 -37.43 -1.28
N TRP A 378 -31.09 -36.11 -1.38
CA TRP A 378 -29.99 -35.36 -0.81
C TRP A 378 -30.12 -35.35 0.71
N LYS A 379 -29.07 -35.79 1.41
CA LYS A 379 -28.99 -35.77 2.86
C LYS A 379 -27.81 -34.93 3.29
N HIS A 380 -27.99 -34.13 4.32
CA HIS A 380 -26.88 -33.47 5.00
C HIS A 380 -25.93 -34.54 5.57
N LEU A 381 -24.66 -34.45 5.22
CA LEU A 381 -23.62 -35.34 5.69
C LEU A 381 -22.90 -34.73 6.90
N VAL A 382 -22.37 -33.52 6.72
CA VAL A 382 -21.57 -32.83 7.75
C VAL A 382 -21.48 -31.34 7.45
N SER A 383 -21.29 -30.53 8.49
CA SER A 383 -20.83 -29.14 8.37
C SER A 383 -19.36 -29.08 8.77
N CYS A 384 -18.50 -28.55 7.91
CA CYS A 384 -17.07 -28.39 8.20
C CYS A 384 -16.55 -27.01 7.82
N ASN A 385 -15.48 -26.57 8.47
CA ASN A 385 -14.84 -25.27 8.22
C ASN A 385 -13.69 -25.36 7.19
N SER A 386 -13.44 -26.54 6.64
CA SER A 386 -12.43 -26.80 5.60
C SER A 386 -13.10 -27.00 4.24
N THR A 387 -12.36 -26.81 3.15
CA THR A 387 -12.79 -27.11 1.77
C THR A 387 -12.39 -28.52 1.30
N SER A 388 -12.12 -29.41 2.24
CA SER A 388 -11.86 -30.82 2.02
C SER A 388 -12.41 -31.64 3.18
N TYR A 389 -12.96 -32.82 2.88
CA TYR A 389 -13.50 -33.74 3.88
C TYR A 389 -13.34 -35.19 3.44
N ASN A 390 -12.84 -36.02 4.35
CA ASN A 390 -12.77 -37.47 4.16
C ASN A 390 -14.13 -38.09 4.51
N VAL A 391 -14.87 -38.51 3.48
CA VAL A 391 -16.13 -39.21 3.61
C VAL A 391 -15.86 -40.67 3.92
N GLN A 392 -16.42 -41.18 5.01
CA GLN A 392 -16.24 -42.54 5.49
C GLN A 392 -17.57 -43.31 5.51
N ASN A 393 -17.50 -44.61 5.77
CA ASN A 393 -18.66 -45.51 5.86
C ASN A 393 -19.48 -45.60 4.56
N LEU A 394 -18.83 -45.42 3.42
CA LEU A 394 -19.44 -45.67 2.12
C LEU A 394 -19.56 -47.17 1.89
N LEU A 395 -20.66 -47.59 1.26
CA LEU A 395 -20.88 -48.99 0.95
C LEU A 395 -20.19 -49.34 -0.37
N PRO A 396 -19.43 -50.45 -0.44
CA PRO A 396 -18.78 -50.89 -1.66
C PRO A 396 -19.77 -51.06 -2.81
N GLU A 397 -19.32 -50.77 -4.04
CA GLU A 397 -20.09 -50.90 -5.28
C GLU A 397 -21.35 -50.00 -5.37
N ARG A 398 -21.59 -49.12 -4.39
CA ARG A 398 -22.63 -48.09 -4.48
C ARG A 398 -22.12 -46.84 -5.19
N GLN A 399 -23.04 -46.13 -5.84
CA GLN A 399 -22.81 -44.84 -6.46
C GLN A 399 -23.30 -43.70 -5.59
N TYR A 400 -22.41 -42.72 -5.38
CA TYR A 400 -22.71 -41.52 -4.61
C TYR A 400 -22.52 -40.26 -5.46
N LYS A 401 -23.38 -39.27 -5.28
CA LYS A 401 -23.16 -37.89 -5.76
C LYS A 401 -23.00 -36.96 -4.56
N PHE A 402 -22.28 -35.86 -4.77
CA PHE A 402 -21.97 -34.89 -3.73
C PHE A 402 -22.26 -33.48 -4.20
N ARG A 403 -22.69 -32.62 -3.28
CA ARG A 403 -22.78 -31.16 -3.47
C ARG A 403 -22.51 -30.46 -2.14
N VAL A 404 -22.15 -29.19 -2.20
CA VAL A 404 -21.76 -28.42 -1.01
C VAL A 404 -22.47 -27.07 -0.99
N ARG A 405 -22.86 -26.57 0.18
CA ARG A 405 -23.35 -25.19 0.38
C ARG A 405 -22.41 -24.41 1.29
N ALA A 406 -22.09 -23.17 0.95
CA ALA A 406 -21.33 -22.28 1.83
C ALA A 406 -22.27 -21.57 2.81
N GLN A 407 -21.77 -21.23 4.00
CA GLN A 407 -22.54 -20.52 5.02
C GLN A 407 -21.71 -19.43 5.68
N ASN A 408 -22.24 -18.20 5.71
CA ASN A 408 -21.71 -17.07 6.50
C ASN A 408 -22.70 -16.70 7.62
N ILE A 409 -22.47 -15.58 8.30
CA ILE A 409 -23.35 -15.09 9.39
C ILE A 409 -24.75 -14.67 8.92
N TYR A 410 -24.91 -14.38 7.63
CA TYR A 410 -26.16 -13.92 7.01
C TYR A 410 -26.99 -15.08 6.43
N GLY A 411 -26.39 -16.28 6.28
CA GLY A 411 -27.12 -17.52 6.05
C GLY A 411 -26.38 -18.55 5.19
N ILE A 412 -27.11 -19.61 4.83
CA ILE A 412 -26.64 -20.70 3.96
C ILE A 412 -26.97 -20.34 2.51
N GLY A 413 -25.95 -20.38 1.65
CA GLY A 413 -26.05 -20.17 0.21
C GLY A 413 -26.70 -21.34 -0.54
N GLU A 414 -26.87 -21.14 -1.85
CA GLU A 414 -27.33 -22.17 -2.76
C GLU A 414 -26.27 -23.29 -2.94
N PRO A 415 -26.67 -24.52 -3.34
CA PRO A 415 -25.74 -25.63 -3.43
C PRO A 415 -24.89 -25.52 -4.69
N SER A 416 -23.66 -26.05 -4.61
CA SER A 416 -22.82 -26.28 -5.78
C SER A 416 -23.53 -27.16 -6.82
N ALA A 417 -23.03 -27.12 -8.06
CA ALA A 417 -23.37 -28.15 -9.02
C ALA A 417 -23.05 -29.55 -8.44
N GLU A 418 -23.89 -30.53 -8.75
CA GLU A 418 -23.71 -31.91 -8.29
C GLU A 418 -22.50 -32.57 -8.97
N SER A 419 -21.76 -33.38 -8.21
CA SER A 419 -20.65 -34.18 -8.76
C SER A 419 -21.18 -35.26 -9.71
N GLU A 420 -20.32 -35.71 -10.62
CA GLU A 420 -20.54 -36.98 -11.31
C GLU A 420 -20.66 -38.14 -10.29
N PRO A 421 -21.41 -39.20 -10.59
CA PRO A 421 -21.52 -40.36 -9.71
C PRO A 421 -20.17 -41.04 -9.48
N VAL A 422 -19.81 -41.25 -8.21
CA VAL A 422 -18.58 -41.95 -7.80
C VAL A 422 -18.93 -43.34 -7.30
N THR A 423 -18.34 -44.38 -7.93
CA THR A 423 -18.43 -45.77 -7.46
C THR A 423 -17.23 -46.08 -6.56
N VAL A 424 -17.51 -46.56 -5.35
CA VAL A 424 -16.49 -46.92 -4.35
C VAL A 424 -16.03 -48.36 -4.59
N GLY A 425 -14.73 -48.57 -4.88
CA GLY A 425 -14.16 -49.83 -5.40
C GLY A 425 -12.92 -50.36 -4.67
N LEU A 426 -12.52 -51.62 -4.96
CA LEU A 426 -11.42 -52.37 -4.34
C LEU A 426 -10.05 -51.97 -4.95
N VAL A 427 -9.32 -51.05 -4.34
CA VAL A 427 -7.88 -50.91 -4.57
C VAL A 427 -7.20 -50.64 -3.23
N ASP A 428 -6.41 -51.60 -2.78
CA ASP A 428 -5.32 -51.41 -1.84
C ASP A 428 -4.04 -51.44 -2.70
N ASP A 429 -3.41 -50.29 -2.93
CA ASP A 429 -2.06 -50.23 -3.49
C ASP A 429 -1.14 -49.61 -2.46
N GLU A 430 -0.46 -50.48 -1.71
CA GLU A 430 0.82 -50.19 -1.09
C GLU A 430 1.88 -50.11 -2.19
N ASN A 431 2.45 -48.92 -2.42
CA ASN A 431 3.85 -48.67 -2.83
C ASN A 431 3.99 -47.28 -3.45
N GLN A 432 4.66 -46.37 -2.74
CA GLN A 432 5.50 -45.33 -3.35
C GLN A 432 6.71 -45.14 -2.43
N ASP A 433 7.79 -45.86 -2.78
CA ASP A 433 9.13 -45.55 -2.31
C ASP A 433 9.52 -44.18 -2.87
N GLU A 434 9.82 -43.23 -1.99
CA GLU A 434 10.52 -42.00 -2.35
C GLU A 434 11.96 -42.35 -2.74
N ALA A 435 12.31 -42.10 -4.00
CA ALA A 435 13.71 -42.14 -4.41
C ALA A 435 14.43 -40.91 -3.82
N GLU A 436 15.36 -41.19 -2.91
CA GLU A 436 16.37 -40.23 -2.44
C GLU A 436 17.32 -39.92 -3.61
N GLU A 437 17.32 -38.68 -4.10
CA GLU A 437 18.42 -38.17 -4.92
C GLU A 437 19.49 -37.60 -3.96
N GLU A 438 20.70 -38.15 -4.03
CA GLU A 438 21.89 -37.63 -3.36
C GLU A 438 22.29 -36.29 -3.98
N ASP A 439 22.20 -35.20 -3.21
CA ASP A 439 22.74 -33.89 -3.59
C ASP A 439 24.29 -33.92 -3.46
N ASP A 440 24.98 -34.00 -4.60
CA ASP A 440 26.42 -33.71 -4.69
C ASP A 440 26.64 -32.19 -4.56
N ASP A 441 27.07 -31.77 -3.38
CA ASP A 441 27.28 -30.38 -2.94
C ASP A 441 28.49 -29.67 -3.60
N SER A 442 28.81 -30.03 -4.85
CA SER A 442 29.86 -29.37 -5.65
C SER A 442 29.27 -28.33 -6.63
N GLU A 443 28.65 -27.28 -6.07
CA GLU A 443 28.16 -26.11 -6.82
C GLU A 443 29.32 -25.41 -7.56
N LYS A 444 29.42 -25.64 -8.88
CA LYS A 444 30.10 -24.71 -9.80
C LYS A 444 29.23 -23.45 -9.93
N GLU A 445 29.85 -22.27 -10.00
CA GLU A 445 29.14 -21.02 -10.29
C GLU A 445 28.26 -21.17 -11.55
N PRO A 446 26.98 -20.72 -11.52
CA PRO A 446 26.10 -20.85 -12.67
C PRO A 446 26.64 -20.04 -13.86
N ASP A 447 26.61 -20.63 -15.06
CA ASP A 447 26.84 -19.90 -16.31
C ASP A 447 25.59 -19.06 -16.61
N TYR A 448 25.57 -17.82 -16.12
CA TYR A 448 24.48 -16.87 -16.31
C TYR A 448 24.44 -16.41 -17.78
N ARG A 449 23.29 -16.58 -18.43
CA ARG A 449 23.08 -16.16 -19.82
C ARG A 449 21.77 -15.39 -19.93
N ASP A 450 21.80 -14.29 -20.67
CA ASP A 450 20.60 -13.50 -20.96
C ASP A 450 19.56 -14.35 -21.70
N VAL A 451 18.34 -14.41 -21.16
CA VAL A 451 17.24 -15.15 -21.79
C VAL A 451 16.65 -14.34 -22.93
N THR A 452 16.71 -14.89 -24.13
CA THR A 452 15.97 -14.37 -25.29
C THR A 452 14.65 -15.14 -25.43
N ILE A 453 13.54 -14.42 -25.52
CA ILE A 453 12.21 -15.03 -25.65
C ILE A 453 12.08 -15.66 -27.06
N ARG A 454 11.92 -16.97 -27.11
CA ARG A 454 11.78 -17.75 -28.34
C ARG A 454 10.33 -17.72 -28.81
N THR A 455 10.10 -17.38 -30.08
CA THR A 455 8.76 -17.31 -30.68
C THR A 455 8.56 -18.34 -31.80
N ASP A 456 9.66 -18.88 -32.32
CA ASP A 456 9.75 -19.80 -33.45
C ASP A 456 9.81 -21.27 -33.03
N VAL A 457 10.23 -21.54 -31.78
CA VAL A 457 10.37 -22.90 -31.21
C VAL A 457 9.38 -23.09 -30.07
N LYS A 458 8.75 -24.26 -29.98
CA LYS A 458 7.88 -24.60 -28.84
C LYS A 458 8.69 -25.21 -27.70
N VAL A 459 8.30 -24.94 -26.45
CA VAL A 459 8.93 -25.52 -25.25
C VAL A 459 9.07 -27.05 -25.33
N LYS A 460 8.05 -27.76 -25.84
CA LYS A 460 8.05 -29.22 -25.98
C LYS A 460 9.09 -29.77 -26.97
N GLU A 461 9.69 -28.92 -27.79
CA GLU A 461 10.76 -29.31 -28.71
C GLU A 461 12.09 -29.47 -27.97
N LEU A 462 12.37 -28.59 -27.00
CA LEU A 462 13.61 -28.58 -26.22
C LEU A 462 13.48 -29.25 -24.84
N TYR A 463 12.28 -29.31 -24.28
CA TYR A 463 12.01 -29.84 -22.93
C TYR A 463 10.92 -30.91 -22.96
N ASP A 464 11.12 -31.95 -22.17
CA ASP A 464 10.07 -32.90 -21.80
C ASP A 464 9.26 -32.28 -20.64
N VAL A 465 7.94 -32.20 -20.79
CA VAL A 465 7.03 -31.65 -19.76
C VAL A 465 6.48 -32.82 -18.96
N GLU A 466 6.86 -32.90 -17.68
CA GLU A 466 6.53 -34.02 -16.79
C GLU A 466 5.41 -33.65 -15.80
N GLU A 467 5.57 -34.01 -14.52
CA GLU A 467 4.59 -33.79 -13.48
C GLU A 467 4.26 -32.31 -13.26
N ARG A 468 3.00 -32.05 -12.92
CA ARG A 468 2.56 -30.71 -12.54
C ARG A 468 2.96 -30.44 -11.08
N LEU A 469 3.72 -29.38 -10.88
CA LEU A 469 4.20 -28.95 -9.55
C LEU A 469 3.19 -28.04 -8.85
N GLY A 470 2.38 -27.27 -9.59
CA GLY A 470 1.34 -26.44 -9.00
C GLY A 470 0.39 -25.81 -10.01
N THR A 471 -0.76 -25.34 -9.52
CA THR A 471 -1.76 -24.58 -10.28
C THR A 471 -2.17 -23.35 -9.50
N GLY A 472 -2.32 -22.23 -10.20
CA GLY A 472 -2.55 -20.94 -9.59
C GLY A 472 -3.29 -19.99 -10.51
N LYS A 473 -3.54 -18.78 -10.01
CA LYS A 473 -4.40 -17.79 -10.67
C LYS A 473 -3.95 -17.46 -12.10
N PHE A 474 -2.65 -17.41 -12.35
CA PHE A 474 -2.08 -16.93 -13.62
C PHE A 474 -1.58 -18.06 -14.53
N GLY A 475 -1.62 -19.31 -14.07
CA GLY A 475 -1.05 -20.40 -14.84
C GLY A 475 -0.85 -21.73 -14.11
N GLN A 476 0.09 -22.50 -14.63
CA GLN A 476 0.49 -23.80 -14.08
C GLN A 476 2.01 -23.90 -14.08
N VAL A 477 2.57 -24.60 -13.10
CA VAL A 477 4.00 -24.89 -13.04
C VAL A 477 4.20 -26.38 -13.23
N PHE A 478 5.10 -26.75 -14.12
CA PHE A 478 5.46 -28.14 -14.43
C PHE A 478 6.94 -28.37 -14.20
N LYS A 479 7.31 -29.62 -13.88
CA LYS A 479 8.69 -30.07 -14.00
C LYS A 479 9.03 -30.21 -15.48
N LEU A 480 10.14 -29.61 -15.87
CA LEU A 480 10.68 -29.68 -17.22
C LEU A 480 12.02 -30.44 -17.18
N VAL A 481 12.23 -31.35 -18.11
CA VAL A 481 13.52 -32.01 -18.30
C VAL A 481 14.09 -31.58 -19.64
N GLU A 482 15.23 -30.90 -19.62
CA GLU A 482 15.89 -30.44 -20.84
C GLU A 482 16.37 -31.66 -21.64
N LYS A 483 15.95 -31.79 -22.89
CA LYS A 483 16.24 -32.99 -23.68
C LYS A 483 17.71 -33.20 -23.95
N ALA A 484 18.45 -32.11 -24.15
CA ALA A 484 19.87 -32.13 -24.51
C ALA A 484 20.77 -32.55 -23.34
N THR A 485 20.49 -32.03 -22.14
CA THR A 485 21.36 -32.17 -20.96
C THR A 485 20.80 -33.11 -19.90
N LYS A 486 19.50 -33.42 -19.97
CA LYS A 486 18.71 -34.08 -18.93
C LYS A 486 18.63 -33.30 -17.60
N LYS A 487 19.00 -32.02 -17.60
CA LYS A 487 18.80 -31.15 -16.43
C LYS A 487 17.32 -30.89 -16.18
N VAL A 488 16.98 -30.76 -14.90
CA VAL A 488 15.62 -30.53 -14.42
C VAL A 488 15.41 -29.04 -14.13
N TRP A 489 14.27 -28.52 -14.57
CA TRP A 489 13.89 -27.11 -14.49
C TRP A 489 12.42 -26.96 -14.10
N ALA A 490 12.03 -25.77 -13.64
CA ALA A 490 10.63 -25.44 -13.38
C ALA A 490 10.06 -24.61 -14.53
N GLY A 491 9.06 -25.13 -15.24
CA GLY A 491 8.36 -24.43 -16.31
C GLY A 491 7.11 -23.75 -15.79
N LYS A 492 7.11 -22.42 -15.71
CA LYS A 492 5.95 -21.58 -15.36
C LYS A 492 5.20 -21.20 -16.64
N PHE A 493 4.05 -21.82 -16.87
CA PHE A 493 3.18 -21.59 -18.04
C PHE A 493 2.15 -20.52 -17.68
N ILE A 494 2.39 -19.29 -18.15
CA ILE A 494 1.57 -18.11 -17.87
C ILE A 494 0.60 -17.91 -19.02
N LYS A 495 -0.70 -17.80 -18.73
CA LYS A 495 -1.71 -17.48 -19.75
C LYS A 495 -1.67 -15.99 -20.07
N ALA A 496 -1.46 -15.65 -21.33
CA ALA A 496 -1.42 -14.27 -21.81
C ALA A 496 -2.05 -14.19 -23.20
N TYR A 497 -3.26 -13.67 -23.26
CA TYR A 497 -4.08 -13.63 -24.48
C TYR A 497 -3.94 -12.30 -25.23
N SER A 498 -3.77 -11.19 -24.49
CA SER A 498 -3.63 -9.87 -25.07
C SER A 498 -2.16 -9.45 -25.26
N ALA A 499 -1.94 -8.48 -26.15
CA ALA A 499 -0.60 -7.91 -26.37
C ALA A 499 -0.05 -7.22 -25.10
N LYS A 500 -0.92 -6.58 -24.32
CA LYS A 500 -0.51 -5.87 -23.09
C LYS A 500 -0.13 -6.85 -21.98
N GLU A 501 -0.89 -7.94 -21.83
CA GLU A 501 -0.57 -9.04 -20.92
C GLU A 501 0.79 -9.65 -21.24
N LYS A 502 1.03 -9.96 -22.52
CA LYS A 502 2.32 -10.47 -22.98
C LYS A 502 3.45 -9.49 -22.68
N GLU A 503 3.24 -8.20 -22.97
CA GLU A 503 4.23 -7.16 -22.72
C GLU A 503 4.63 -7.06 -21.24
N ASN A 504 3.67 -7.16 -20.33
CA ASN A 504 3.97 -7.20 -18.89
C ASN A 504 4.85 -8.40 -18.52
N VAL A 505 4.56 -9.60 -19.05
CA VAL A 505 5.40 -10.77 -18.78
C VAL A 505 6.79 -10.60 -19.42
N ARG A 506 6.91 -9.95 -20.59
CA ARG A 506 8.23 -9.62 -21.17
C ARG A 506 9.02 -8.66 -20.29
N GLN A 507 8.36 -7.69 -19.66
CA GLN A 507 8.99 -6.78 -18.71
C GLN A 507 9.50 -7.53 -17.47
N GLU A 508 8.71 -8.48 -16.92
CA GLU A 508 9.14 -9.37 -15.83
C GLU A 508 10.39 -10.16 -16.22
N ILE A 509 10.40 -10.80 -17.41
CA ILE A 509 11.57 -11.53 -17.93
C ILE A 509 12.77 -10.59 -18.13
N GLY A 510 12.56 -9.38 -18.65
CA GLY A 510 13.61 -8.39 -18.85
C GLY A 510 14.24 -7.91 -17.54
N ILE A 511 13.45 -7.80 -16.47
CA ILE A 511 13.94 -7.54 -15.11
C ILE A 511 14.78 -8.73 -14.64
N MET A 512 14.25 -9.96 -14.73
CA MET A 512 14.97 -11.16 -14.29
C MET A 512 16.32 -11.35 -15.00
N ASN A 513 16.41 -11.03 -16.30
CA ASN A 513 17.66 -11.03 -17.06
C ASN A 513 18.71 -10.06 -16.50
N SER A 514 18.30 -8.99 -15.80
CA SER A 514 19.25 -8.08 -15.15
C SER A 514 19.58 -8.48 -13.71
N LEU A 515 18.96 -9.53 -13.18
CA LEU A 515 19.02 -9.95 -11.78
C LEU A 515 19.79 -11.28 -11.58
N HIS A 516 20.94 -11.41 -12.23
CA HIS A 516 21.84 -12.56 -12.05
C HIS A 516 22.55 -12.52 -10.69
N HIS A 517 22.03 -13.26 -9.71
CA HIS A 517 22.55 -13.28 -8.35
C HIS A 517 22.24 -14.59 -7.62
N PRO A 518 23.14 -15.14 -6.78
CA PRO A 518 22.92 -16.42 -6.08
C PRO A 518 21.69 -16.43 -5.16
N LYS A 519 21.26 -15.27 -4.66
CA LYS A 519 20.08 -15.12 -3.78
C LYS A 519 18.78 -14.84 -4.52
N LEU A 520 18.78 -14.81 -5.85
CA LEU A 520 17.61 -14.51 -6.69
C LEU A 520 17.34 -15.69 -7.62
N VAL A 521 16.07 -16.03 -7.82
CA VAL A 521 15.68 -17.09 -8.75
C VAL A 521 16.03 -16.68 -10.18
N GLN A 522 16.63 -17.60 -10.93
CA GLN A 522 17.07 -17.35 -12.30
C GLN A 522 16.05 -17.82 -13.32
N CYS A 523 15.81 -17.00 -14.33
CA CYS A 523 15.16 -17.41 -15.57
C CYS A 523 16.25 -17.93 -16.52
N ILE A 524 16.02 -19.11 -17.09
CA ILE A 524 17.02 -19.87 -17.86
C ILE A 524 16.65 -19.93 -19.34
N ASP A 525 15.35 -19.97 -19.63
CA ASP A 525 14.82 -19.92 -20.99
C ASP A 525 13.40 -19.32 -20.96
N ALA A 526 12.93 -18.82 -22.10
CA ALA A 526 11.58 -18.30 -22.21
C ALA A 526 11.00 -18.54 -23.60
N PHE A 527 9.71 -18.87 -23.64
CA PHE A 527 8.98 -19.18 -24.87
C PHE A 527 7.70 -18.36 -24.93
N GLU A 528 7.40 -17.77 -26.06
CA GLU A 528 6.13 -17.11 -26.30
C GLU A 528 5.32 -17.89 -27.34
N GLY A 529 4.16 -18.37 -26.91
CA GLY A 529 3.16 -18.98 -27.77
C GLY A 529 2.04 -18.00 -28.15
N LYS A 530 0.97 -18.54 -28.74
CA LYS A 530 -0.17 -17.71 -29.20
C LYS A 530 -0.96 -17.11 -28.03
N SER A 531 -1.11 -17.85 -26.95
CA SER A 531 -1.96 -17.51 -25.79
C SER A 531 -1.28 -17.71 -24.45
N ASP A 532 0.03 -17.95 -24.47
CA ASP A 532 0.83 -18.28 -23.31
C ASP A 532 2.27 -17.77 -23.47
N ILE A 533 2.90 -17.50 -22.34
CA ILE A 533 4.35 -17.34 -22.22
C ILE A 533 4.82 -18.35 -21.18
N VAL A 534 5.88 -19.08 -21.51
CA VAL A 534 6.49 -20.07 -20.62
C VAL A 534 7.83 -19.53 -20.17
N MET A 535 8.00 -19.37 -18.86
CA MET A 535 9.29 -19.08 -18.25
C MET A 535 9.88 -20.37 -17.72
N VAL A 536 11.09 -20.71 -18.15
CA VAL A 536 11.87 -21.82 -17.60
C VAL A 536 12.77 -21.25 -16.51
N LEU A 537 12.60 -21.72 -15.29
CA LEU A 537 13.26 -21.23 -14.09
C LEU A 537 14.14 -22.32 -13.50
N GLU A 538 15.16 -21.93 -12.74
CA GLU A 538 15.93 -22.89 -11.93
C GLU A 538 15.00 -23.67 -10.98
N MET A 539 15.28 -24.97 -10.81
CA MET A 539 14.52 -25.81 -9.90
C MET A 539 14.95 -25.53 -8.45
N ILE A 540 13.98 -25.32 -7.58
CA ILE A 540 14.17 -25.12 -6.12
C ILE A 540 13.35 -26.17 -5.39
N SER A 541 13.98 -26.95 -4.51
CA SER A 541 13.37 -28.12 -3.84
C SER A 541 13.13 -27.94 -2.34
N GLY A 542 13.75 -26.93 -1.70
CA GLY A 542 13.79 -26.80 -0.24
C GLY A 542 12.53 -26.27 0.47
N GLY A 543 11.48 -25.87 -0.27
CA GLY A 543 10.24 -25.37 0.34
C GLY A 543 10.24 -23.86 0.65
N GLU A 544 9.17 -23.36 1.27
CA GLU A 544 9.13 -21.98 1.77
C GLU A 544 9.91 -21.87 3.09
N LEU A 545 10.65 -20.77 3.26
CA LEU A 545 11.44 -20.55 4.48
C LEU A 545 10.59 -20.63 5.74
N PHE A 546 9.41 -20.01 5.72
CA PHE A 546 8.54 -19.96 6.89
C PHE A 546 7.94 -21.34 7.23
N GLU A 547 7.72 -22.21 6.24
CA GLU A 547 7.34 -23.60 6.49
C GLU A 547 8.51 -24.40 7.06
N ARG A 548 9.73 -24.16 6.57
CA ARG A 548 10.94 -24.84 7.05
C ARG A 548 11.24 -24.53 8.52
N ILE A 549 11.15 -23.27 8.93
CA ILE A 549 11.55 -22.87 10.30
C ILE A 549 10.64 -23.43 11.40
N ILE A 550 9.43 -23.91 11.05
CA ILE A 550 8.50 -24.53 12.00
C ILE A 550 8.59 -26.05 12.06
N ASP A 551 9.36 -26.68 11.16
CA ASP A 551 9.56 -28.13 11.17
C ASP A 551 10.17 -28.57 12.49
N GLU A 552 9.77 -29.74 13.00
CA GLU A 552 10.19 -30.22 14.32
C GLU A 552 11.71 -30.38 14.44
N ASP A 553 12.37 -30.77 13.34
CA ASP A 553 13.83 -30.99 13.26
C ASP A 553 14.66 -29.70 13.16
N PHE A 554 14.04 -28.55 12.89
CA PHE A 554 14.75 -27.27 12.70
C PHE A 554 14.79 -26.42 13.96
N GLU A 555 15.95 -26.05 14.50
CA GLU A 555 16.01 -25.19 15.68
C GLU A 555 16.13 -23.70 15.31
N LEU A 556 14.99 -23.00 15.32
CA LEU A 556 14.98 -21.55 15.11
C LEU A 556 15.54 -20.80 16.33
N THR A 557 16.57 -20.00 16.08
CA THR A 557 17.22 -19.11 17.05
C THR A 557 17.45 -17.74 16.42
N GLU A 558 17.70 -16.71 17.23
CA GLU A 558 18.06 -15.38 16.71
C GLU A 558 19.27 -15.41 15.77
N ARG A 559 20.24 -16.31 16.04
CA ARG A 559 21.38 -16.57 15.15
C ARG A 559 20.95 -17.02 13.75
N GLU A 560 19.99 -17.93 13.66
CA GLU A 560 19.49 -18.39 12.35
C GLU A 560 18.71 -17.29 11.65
N VAL A 561 17.95 -16.47 12.39
CA VAL A 561 17.27 -15.30 11.82
C VAL A 561 18.28 -14.32 11.21
N ILE A 562 19.39 -14.01 11.88
CA ILE A 562 20.46 -13.17 11.33
C ILE A 562 20.98 -13.74 10.00
N LYS A 563 21.23 -15.06 9.93
CA LYS A 563 21.69 -15.71 8.69
C LYS A 563 20.68 -15.59 7.55
N TYR A 564 19.38 -15.69 7.83
CA TYR A 564 18.35 -15.50 6.82
C TYR A 564 18.24 -14.04 6.38
N MET A 565 18.26 -13.11 7.34
CA MET A 565 18.20 -11.67 7.06
C MET A 565 19.39 -11.21 6.21
N LEU A 566 20.60 -11.69 6.49
CA LEU A 566 21.77 -11.41 5.65
C LEU A 566 21.56 -11.84 4.20
N GLN A 567 20.98 -13.02 3.96
CA GLN A 567 20.71 -13.51 2.60
C GLN A 567 19.61 -12.73 1.88
N ILE A 568 18.55 -12.34 2.61
CA ILE A 568 17.46 -11.53 2.07
C ILE A 568 17.98 -10.14 1.67
N ILE A 569 18.72 -9.48 2.58
CA ILE A 569 19.28 -8.15 2.37
C ILE A 569 20.32 -8.16 1.24
N ASP A 570 21.11 -9.22 1.12
CA ASP A 570 22.05 -9.41 0.00
C ASP A 570 21.34 -9.48 -1.35
N GLY A 571 20.26 -10.26 -1.44
CA GLY A 571 19.40 -10.29 -2.63
C GLY A 571 18.80 -8.92 -2.97
N VAL A 572 18.18 -8.25 -2.00
CA VAL A 572 17.56 -6.93 -2.20
C VAL A 572 18.60 -5.85 -2.52
N SER A 573 19.77 -5.87 -1.88
CA SER A 573 20.86 -4.94 -2.17
C SER A 573 21.33 -5.05 -3.62
N PHE A 574 21.39 -6.26 -4.17
CA PHE A 574 21.72 -6.45 -5.57
C PHE A 574 20.64 -5.86 -6.49
N ILE A 575 19.35 -6.10 -6.19
CA ILE A 575 18.22 -5.50 -6.93
C ILE A 575 18.32 -3.98 -6.94
N HIS A 576 18.55 -3.36 -5.78
CA HIS A 576 18.67 -1.90 -5.65
C HIS A 576 19.85 -1.34 -6.45
N LYS A 577 21.01 -2.03 -6.44
CA LYS A 577 22.19 -1.64 -7.24
C LYS A 577 21.93 -1.64 -8.75
N GLN A 578 20.94 -2.41 -9.23
CA GLN A 578 20.53 -2.44 -10.63
C GLN A 578 19.47 -1.37 -10.99
N GLY A 579 19.15 -0.47 -10.05
CA GLY A 579 18.14 0.57 -10.25
C GLY A 579 16.71 0.06 -10.16
N ILE A 580 16.49 -1.08 -9.47
CA ILE A 580 15.21 -1.79 -9.40
C ILE A 580 14.69 -1.77 -7.96
N VAL A 581 13.38 -1.69 -7.77
CA VAL A 581 12.67 -1.89 -6.50
C VAL A 581 11.78 -3.13 -6.61
N HIS A 582 11.71 -3.95 -5.56
CA HIS A 582 11.02 -5.25 -5.56
C HIS A 582 9.50 -5.11 -5.38
N LEU A 583 9.04 -4.26 -4.45
CA LEU A 583 7.65 -3.87 -4.15
C LEU A 583 6.70 -4.95 -3.64
N ASP A 584 7.07 -6.23 -3.72
CA ASP A 584 6.28 -7.34 -3.20
C ASP A 584 7.11 -8.25 -2.27
N LEU A 585 7.94 -7.71 -1.37
CA LEU A 585 8.75 -8.58 -0.52
C LEU A 585 7.90 -9.15 0.63
N LYS A 586 7.72 -10.48 0.66
CA LYS A 586 6.85 -11.18 1.61
C LYS A 586 7.31 -12.62 1.85
N PRO A 587 6.90 -13.28 2.95
CA PRO A 587 7.35 -14.62 3.34
C PRO A 587 7.25 -15.71 2.26
N GLU A 588 6.21 -15.69 1.41
CA GLU A 588 6.03 -16.68 0.33
C GLU A 588 6.97 -16.47 -0.86
N ASN A 589 7.63 -15.31 -0.92
CA ASN A 589 8.60 -15.00 -1.96
C ASN A 589 10.00 -15.47 -1.58
N ILE A 590 10.17 -16.14 -0.43
CA ILE A 590 11.44 -16.63 0.10
C ILE A 590 11.42 -18.15 0.17
N MET A 591 12.18 -18.80 -0.71
CA MET A 591 12.31 -20.24 -0.75
C MET A 591 13.67 -20.72 -0.27
N CYS A 592 13.69 -21.84 0.45
CA CYS A 592 14.89 -22.59 0.73
C CYS A 592 15.35 -23.32 -0.53
N VAL A 593 16.64 -23.23 -0.85
CA VAL A 593 17.23 -23.89 -2.03
C VAL A 593 17.17 -25.40 -1.86
N ASN A 594 17.60 -25.88 -0.70
CA ASN A 594 17.71 -27.29 -0.34
C ASN A 594 16.87 -27.61 0.91
N LYS A 595 16.62 -28.91 1.14
CA LYS A 595 15.83 -29.38 2.30
C LYS A 595 16.45 -29.00 3.65
N THR A 596 17.78 -28.78 3.71
CA THR A 596 18.43 -28.32 4.95
C THR A 596 17.93 -26.94 5.38
N GLY A 597 17.48 -26.12 4.43
CA GLY A 597 16.98 -24.78 4.70
C GLY A 597 18.08 -23.75 4.94
N SER A 598 19.34 -24.06 4.68
CA SER A 598 20.49 -23.19 4.99
C SER A 598 20.67 -22.04 3.99
N LYS A 599 20.34 -22.28 2.72
CA LYS A 599 20.41 -21.29 1.64
C LYS A 599 19.00 -20.89 1.21
N ILE A 600 18.77 -19.61 0.96
CA ILE A 600 17.50 -19.09 0.44
C ILE A 600 17.66 -18.37 -0.90
N LYS A 601 16.56 -18.27 -1.65
CA LYS A 601 16.41 -17.44 -2.84
C LYS A 601 15.09 -16.68 -2.80
N LEU A 602 15.10 -15.45 -3.32
CA LEU A 602 13.89 -14.69 -3.63
C LEU A 602 13.33 -15.15 -4.98
N ILE A 603 12.03 -15.44 -5.04
CA ILE A 603 11.44 -16.21 -6.15
C ILE A 603 10.40 -15.49 -7.01
N ASP A 604 9.94 -14.29 -6.62
CA ASP A 604 8.90 -13.56 -7.36
C ASP A 604 9.30 -12.10 -7.58
N PHE A 605 9.25 -11.68 -8.84
CA PHE A 605 9.60 -10.32 -9.28
C PHE A 605 8.46 -9.67 -10.09
N GLY A 606 7.22 -10.19 -10.01
CA GLY A 606 6.11 -9.72 -10.82
C GLY A 606 5.74 -8.24 -10.62
N LEU A 607 5.99 -7.69 -9.42
CA LEU A 607 5.83 -6.26 -9.12
C LEU A 607 7.12 -5.46 -9.20
N ALA A 608 8.26 -6.08 -9.46
CA ALA A 608 9.52 -5.37 -9.55
C ALA A 608 9.51 -4.37 -10.72
N ARG A 609 10.18 -3.23 -10.54
CA ARG A 609 10.25 -2.14 -11.53
C ARG A 609 11.58 -1.41 -11.47
N ARG A 610 12.03 -0.89 -12.62
CA ARG A 610 13.14 0.07 -12.68
C ARG A 610 12.63 1.46 -12.30
N LEU A 611 13.35 2.17 -11.43
CA LEU A 611 12.96 3.52 -11.01
C LEU A 611 13.04 4.56 -12.15
N GLU A 612 13.91 4.35 -13.14
CA GLU A 612 14.10 5.28 -14.26
C GLU A 612 12.92 5.31 -15.26
N ASN A 613 12.05 4.30 -15.22
CA ASN A 613 10.88 4.19 -16.11
C ASN A 613 9.60 4.38 -15.29
N ALA A 614 9.29 5.63 -14.96
CA ALA A 614 8.10 6.08 -14.24
C ALA A 614 6.81 5.81 -15.03
N GLY A 615 6.34 4.56 -15.02
CA GLY A 615 5.00 4.22 -15.46
C GLY A 615 3.98 4.32 -14.32
N THR A 616 2.70 4.29 -14.67
CA THR A 616 1.61 4.10 -13.70
C THR A 616 1.80 2.79 -12.94
N LEU A 617 1.92 2.83 -11.61
CA LEU A 617 2.04 1.62 -10.79
C LEU A 617 0.65 1.16 -10.39
N LYS A 618 0.35 -0.11 -10.66
CA LYS A 618 -0.79 -0.81 -10.06
C LYS A 618 -0.30 -1.47 -8.79
N VAL A 619 -0.61 -0.88 -7.65
CA VAL A 619 -0.40 -1.50 -6.34
C VAL A 619 -1.54 -2.48 -6.11
N LEU A 620 -1.22 -3.72 -5.73
CA LEU A 620 -2.21 -4.72 -5.35
C LEU A 620 -2.11 -4.92 -3.85
N PHE A 621 -3.17 -4.58 -3.14
CA PHE A 621 -3.28 -4.78 -1.70
C PHE A 621 -3.57 -6.26 -1.41
N GLY A 622 -2.55 -7.12 -1.56
CA GLY A 622 -2.70 -8.56 -1.30
C GLY A 622 -2.51 -8.92 0.18
N THR A 623 -1.57 -8.27 0.87
CA THR A 623 -1.23 -8.56 2.27
C THR A 623 -0.96 -7.23 3.01
N PRO A 624 -1.99 -6.63 3.63
CA PRO A 624 -1.93 -5.26 4.19
C PRO A 624 -0.72 -4.97 5.08
N GLU A 625 -0.30 -5.95 5.89
CA GLU A 625 0.82 -5.82 6.84
C GLU A 625 2.20 -5.58 6.18
N PHE A 626 2.37 -5.92 4.90
CA PHE A 626 3.64 -5.72 4.17
C PHE A 626 3.66 -4.45 3.33
N VAL A 627 2.52 -3.78 3.20
CA VAL A 627 2.40 -2.53 2.44
C VAL A 627 3.07 -1.42 3.25
N ALA A 628 3.93 -0.62 2.61
CA ALA A 628 4.58 0.49 3.29
C ALA A 628 3.64 1.72 3.39
N PRO A 629 3.79 2.60 4.40
CA PRO A 629 2.94 3.77 4.59
C PRO A 629 2.81 4.66 3.34
N GLU A 630 3.93 4.89 2.65
CA GLU A 630 3.97 5.70 1.42
C GLU A 630 3.08 5.12 0.32
N VAL A 631 2.93 3.80 0.26
CA VAL A 631 2.13 3.11 -0.75
C VAL A 631 0.63 3.33 -0.46
N ILE A 632 0.24 3.34 0.82
CA ILE A 632 -1.14 3.62 1.26
C ILE A 632 -1.48 5.09 1.06
N ASN A 633 -0.52 5.98 1.33
CA ASN A 633 -0.68 7.42 1.23
C ASN A 633 -0.58 7.96 -0.20
N TYR A 634 -0.32 7.10 -1.19
CA TYR A 634 -0.06 7.48 -2.59
C TYR A 634 1.16 8.43 -2.73
N GLU A 635 2.13 8.29 -1.82
CA GLU A 635 3.42 8.96 -1.91
C GLU A 635 4.35 8.23 -2.89
N ALA A 636 5.45 8.87 -3.26
CA ALA A 636 6.43 8.26 -4.14
C ALA A 636 7.08 7.04 -3.48
N ILE A 637 7.20 5.94 -4.23
CA ILE A 637 7.94 4.75 -3.80
C ILE A 637 9.42 4.90 -4.13
N SER A 638 10.27 4.25 -3.36
CA SER A 638 11.72 4.24 -3.57
C SER A 638 12.34 3.00 -2.95
N TYR A 639 13.66 2.86 -2.96
CA TYR A 639 14.35 1.73 -2.32
C TYR A 639 13.95 1.50 -0.84
N PRO A 640 13.73 2.56 -0.02
CA PRO A 640 13.23 2.40 1.36
C PRO A 640 11.86 1.74 1.49
N THR A 641 11.09 1.65 0.42
CA THR A 641 9.81 0.92 0.39
C THR A 641 10.01 -0.57 0.60
N ASP A 642 11.04 -1.17 -0.02
CA ASP A 642 11.42 -2.57 0.25
C ASP A 642 11.96 -2.76 1.68
N MET A 643 12.64 -1.73 2.21
CA MET A 643 13.22 -1.77 3.56
C MET A 643 12.15 -1.87 4.65
N TRP A 644 10.95 -1.32 4.42
CA TRP A 644 9.79 -1.55 5.27
C TRP A 644 9.44 -3.04 5.37
N SER A 645 9.29 -3.70 4.22
CA SER A 645 8.98 -5.13 4.16
C SER A 645 10.07 -6.00 4.81
N ILE A 646 11.34 -5.61 4.70
CA ILE A 646 12.46 -6.26 5.43
C ILE A 646 12.25 -6.14 6.95
N GLY A 647 11.83 -4.98 7.45
CA GLY A 647 11.50 -4.80 8.86
C GLY A 647 10.37 -5.71 9.33
N VAL A 648 9.30 -5.81 8.53
CA VAL A 648 8.14 -6.68 8.82
C VAL A 648 8.55 -8.15 8.85
N ILE A 649 9.32 -8.60 7.85
CA ILE A 649 9.84 -9.98 7.79
C ILE A 649 10.71 -10.29 9.01
N CYS A 650 11.60 -9.36 9.41
CA CYS A 650 12.45 -9.52 10.59
C CYS A 650 11.62 -9.65 11.88
N TYR A 651 10.62 -8.79 12.05
CA TYR A 651 9.70 -8.82 13.20
C TYR A 651 9.01 -10.17 13.32
N ILE A 652 8.47 -10.68 12.20
CA ILE A 652 7.79 -11.99 12.18
C ILE A 652 8.78 -13.12 12.45
N LEU A 653 9.97 -13.13 11.82
CA LEU A 653 10.96 -14.18 12.04
C LEU A 653 11.41 -14.30 13.51
N LEU A 654 11.47 -13.18 14.24
CA LEU A 654 11.88 -13.17 15.65
C LEU A 654 10.75 -13.54 16.62
N SER A 655 9.50 -13.24 16.29
CA SER A 655 8.37 -13.34 17.24
C SER A 655 7.26 -14.33 16.86
N GLY A 656 7.12 -14.61 15.56
CA GLY A 656 5.93 -15.28 15.00
C GLY A 656 4.67 -14.41 15.05
N LEU A 657 4.79 -13.09 15.23
CA LEU A 657 3.70 -12.12 15.23
C LEU A 657 3.82 -11.17 14.05
N SER A 658 2.70 -10.59 13.62
CA SER A 658 2.69 -9.50 12.64
C SER A 658 2.64 -8.16 13.36
N PRO A 659 3.53 -7.20 13.03
CA PRO A 659 3.69 -5.95 13.78
C PRO A 659 2.49 -5.00 13.69
N PHE A 660 1.70 -5.09 12.62
CA PHE A 660 0.61 -4.15 12.35
C PHE A 660 -0.78 -4.78 12.41
N MET A 661 -0.84 -6.08 12.72
CA MET A 661 -2.07 -6.85 12.62
C MET A 661 -3.18 -6.28 13.51
N GLY A 662 -4.26 -5.82 12.88
CA GLY A 662 -5.51 -5.49 13.54
C GLY A 662 -6.53 -6.63 13.49
N ASP A 663 -7.73 -6.36 14.01
CA ASP A 663 -8.88 -7.26 13.93
C ASP A 663 -9.38 -7.43 12.47
N ASN A 664 -9.04 -6.48 11.60
CA ASN A 664 -9.36 -6.50 10.17
C ASN A 664 -8.30 -5.76 9.33
N ASP A 665 -8.44 -5.84 8.00
CA ASP A 665 -7.50 -5.22 7.05
C ASP A 665 -7.48 -3.69 7.17
N ASN A 666 -8.60 -3.03 7.45
CA ASN A 666 -8.64 -1.57 7.61
C ASN A 666 -7.88 -1.12 8.86
N GLU A 667 -8.05 -1.82 9.98
CA GLU A 667 -7.27 -1.56 11.19
C GLU A 667 -5.78 -1.86 10.97
N THR A 668 -5.47 -2.94 10.23
CA THR A 668 -4.10 -3.27 9.85
C THR A 668 -3.47 -2.15 9.01
N LEU A 669 -4.18 -1.64 8.00
CA LEU A 669 -3.75 -0.51 7.18
C LEU A 669 -3.65 0.79 8.00
N SER A 670 -4.54 0.99 8.96
CA SER A 670 -4.48 2.12 9.89
C SER A 670 -3.20 2.07 10.71
N ASN A 671 -2.88 0.92 11.31
CA ASN A 671 -1.65 0.69 12.08
C ASN A 671 -0.40 0.89 11.22
N VAL A 672 -0.40 0.41 9.97
CA VAL A 672 0.68 0.70 9.01
C VAL A 672 0.80 2.19 8.77
N THR A 673 -0.30 2.89 8.46
CA THR A 673 -0.32 4.32 8.11
C THR A 673 0.18 5.22 9.25
N SER A 674 -0.13 4.85 10.49
CA SER A 674 0.37 5.54 11.68
C SER A 674 1.74 5.01 12.16
N ALA A 675 2.27 3.95 11.55
CA ALA A 675 3.41 3.18 12.02
C ALA A 675 3.28 2.80 13.51
N THR A 676 2.10 2.31 13.89
CA THR A 676 1.77 1.86 15.25
C THR A 676 2.10 0.37 15.40
N TRP A 677 3.14 0.09 16.18
CA TRP A 677 3.64 -1.25 16.50
C TRP A 677 4.53 -1.15 17.76
N ASP A 678 4.78 -2.26 18.45
CA ASP A 678 5.59 -2.30 19.68
C ASP A 678 6.32 -3.65 19.91
N PHE A 679 7.04 -3.74 21.04
CA PHE A 679 7.72 -4.95 21.53
C PHE A 679 7.21 -5.38 22.93
N GLU A 680 5.99 -5.00 23.33
CA GLU A 680 5.45 -5.26 24.67
C GLU A 680 5.09 -6.74 24.87
N ASP A 681 4.91 -7.49 23.79
CA ASP A 681 4.63 -8.92 23.87
C ASP A 681 5.84 -9.73 24.39
N GLU A 682 5.57 -10.68 25.30
CA GLU A 682 6.54 -11.60 25.90
C GLU A 682 7.45 -12.35 24.90
N ALA A 683 7.03 -12.47 23.63
CA ALA A 683 7.86 -13.03 22.56
C ALA A 683 9.17 -12.25 22.37
N PHE A 684 9.20 -10.97 22.76
CA PHE A 684 10.35 -10.08 22.65
C PHE A 684 11.20 -9.99 23.93
N ASP A 685 10.80 -10.60 25.04
CA ASP A 685 11.57 -10.58 26.29
C ASP A 685 12.98 -11.15 26.11
N GLU A 686 13.12 -12.08 25.17
CA GLU A 686 14.33 -12.86 24.96
C GLU A 686 15.09 -12.49 23.67
N ILE A 687 14.60 -11.48 22.94
CA ILE A 687 15.23 -10.95 21.74
C ILE A 687 16.25 -9.88 22.14
N SER A 688 17.43 -9.91 21.52
CA SER A 688 18.49 -8.94 21.85
C SER A 688 18.05 -7.49 21.57
N ASP A 689 18.57 -6.55 22.36
CA ASP A 689 18.33 -5.11 22.16
C ASP A 689 18.79 -4.65 20.77
N ASN A 690 19.88 -5.23 20.25
CA ASN A 690 20.35 -4.97 18.89
C ASN A 690 19.32 -5.41 17.84
N GLY A 691 18.61 -6.53 18.05
CA GLY A 691 17.57 -7.01 17.16
C GLY A 691 16.34 -6.09 17.16
N LYS A 692 15.94 -5.62 18.34
CA LYS A 692 14.88 -4.63 18.51
C LYS A 692 15.24 -3.28 17.88
N ASP A 693 16.47 -2.81 18.07
CA ASP A 693 17.00 -1.59 17.45
C ASP A 693 17.04 -1.71 15.92
N PHE A 694 17.44 -2.86 15.38
CA PHE A 694 17.44 -3.10 13.93
C PHE A 694 16.04 -2.96 13.32
N ILE A 695 15.01 -3.57 13.93
CA ILE A 695 13.61 -3.43 13.50
C ILE A 695 13.15 -1.97 13.63
N THR A 696 13.47 -1.31 14.74
CA THR A 696 13.09 0.10 15.00
C THR A 696 13.64 1.05 13.93
N ASN A 697 14.83 0.76 13.40
CA ASN A 697 15.44 1.55 12.34
C ASN A 697 14.92 1.21 10.92
N LEU A 698 14.08 0.19 10.77
CA LEU A 698 13.41 -0.15 9.51
C LEU A 698 11.92 0.24 9.49
N LEU A 699 11.19 0.01 10.58
CA LEU A 699 9.75 0.27 10.69
C LEU A 699 9.45 1.72 11.11
N LYS A 700 9.96 2.68 10.33
CA LYS A 700 9.69 4.12 10.51
C LYS A 700 8.72 4.64 9.47
N LYS A 701 7.80 5.52 9.89
CA LYS A 701 6.84 6.18 9.00
C LYS A 701 7.55 6.95 7.89
N ASP A 702 8.49 7.82 8.25
CA ASP A 702 9.31 8.56 7.29
C ASP A 702 10.32 7.62 6.61
N MET A 703 10.10 7.37 5.33
CA MET A 703 10.95 6.49 4.52
C MET A 703 12.42 6.93 4.46
N LYS A 704 12.71 8.23 4.56
CA LYS A 704 14.09 8.77 4.47
C LYS A 704 14.94 8.40 5.69
N THR A 705 14.30 8.03 6.79
CA THR A 705 14.95 7.70 8.06
C THR A 705 15.16 6.19 8.26
N ARG A 706 14.67 5.37 7.32
CA ARG A 706 14.85 3.91 7.33
C ARG A 706 16.28 3.56 6.94
N LEU A 707 16.79 2.45 7.48
CA LEU A 707 18.08 1.91 7.03
C LEU A 707 18.01 1.54 5.55
N THR A 708 19.07 1.86 4.82
CA THR A 708 19.37 1.29 3.49
C THR A 708 20.01 -0.10 3.64
N CYS A 709 20.01 -0.93 2.59
CA CYS A 709 20.70 -2.23 2.65
C CYS A 709 22.17 -2.12 3.07
N ALA A 710 22.88 -1.08 2.60
CA ALA A 710 24.28 -0.84 2.97
C ALA A 710 24.42 -0.55 4.47
N GLN A 711 23.52 0.25 5.04
CA GLN A 711 23.50 0.53 6.48
C GLN A 711 23.08 -0.71 7.29
N CYS A 712 22.21 -1.57 6.76
CA CYS A 712 21.86 -2.83 7.42
C CYS A 712 23.09 -3.73 7.61
N PHE A 713 23.95 -3.89 6.59
CA PHE A 713 25.18 -4.69 6.72
C PHE A 713 26.14 -4.18 7.78
N GLU A 714 26.14 -2.87 8.04
CA GLU A 714 26.97 -2.23 9.07
C GLU A 714 26.30 -2.20 10.45
N HIS A 715 25.01 -2.56 10.54
CA HIS A 715 24.26 -2.54 11.79
C HIS A 715 24.83 -3.57 12.78
N THR A 716 24.89 -3.18 14.05
CA THR A 716 25.48 -4.00 15.14
C THR A 716 24.89 -5.40 15.20
N TRP A 717 23.59 -5.52 14.99
CA TRP A 717 22.87 -6.79 14.99
C TRP A 717 23.30 -7.77 13.90
N LEU A 718 23.60 -7.32 12.69
CA LEU A 718 24.02 -8.21 11.59
C LEU A 718 25.54 -8.42 11.56
N LYS A 719 26.31 -7.46 12.07
CA LYS A 719 27.78 -7.47 12.07
C LYS A 719 28.39 -8.28 13.22
N GLN A 720 27.62 -8.55 14.28
CA GLN A 720 28.12 -9.28 15.45
C GLN A 720 28.57 -10.71 15.12
N ASP A 721 29.54 -11.23 15.88
CA ASP A 721 29.96 -12.62 15.75
C ASP A 721 28.87 -13.55 16.30
N THR A 722 28.10 -14.11 15.38
CA THR A 722 26.99 -15.01 15.70
C THR A 722 27.42 -16.24 16.52
N ASN A 723 28.68 -16.66 16.46
CA ASN A 723 29.18 -17.79 17.26
C ASN A 723 29.20 -17.50 18.75
N THR A 724 29.32 -16.23 19.13
CA THR A 724 29.34 -15.78 20.53
C THR A 724 27.95 -15.57 21.12
N MET A 725 26.90 -15.55 20.28
CA MET A 725 25.52 -15.40 20.73
C MET A 725 25.03 -16.65 21.45
N LYS A 726 24.27 -16.47 22.52
CA LYS A 726 23.57 -17.57 23.19
C LYS A 726 22.55 -18.17 22.22
N ALA A 727 22.64 -19.48 21.98
CA ALA A 727 21.66 -20.20 21.17
C ALA A 727 20.36 -20.40 21.97
N LYS A 728 19.57 -19.34 22.10
CA LYS A 728 18.26 -19.41 22.73
C LYS A 728 17.20 -19.72 21.67
N LYS A 729 16.42 -20.76 21.94
CA LYS A 729 15.36 -21.24 21.06
C LYS A 729 14.20 -20.26 21.04
N LEU A 730 13.79 -19.85 19.84
CA LEU A 730 12.59 -19.04 19.64
C LEU A 730 11.34 -19.94 19.63
N SER A 731 10.22 -19.40 20.12
CA SER A 731 8.96 -20.14 20.15
C SER A 731 8.43 -20.37 18.73
N LYS A 732 8.20 -21.64 18.39
CA LYS A 732 7.59 -22.01 17.11
C LYS A 732 6.06 -21.95 17.12
N GLU A 733 5.42 -21.95 18.29
CA GLU A 733 3.95 -22.03 18.38
C GLU A 733 3.27 -20.81 17.76
N ARG A 734 3.81 -19.62 18.04
CA ARG A 734 3.33 -18.35 17.47
C ARG A 734 3.55 -18.32 15.97
N MET A 735 4.74 -18.72 15.50
CA MET A 735 5.05 -18.85 14.07
C MET A 735 4.10 -19.84 13.36
N LYS A 736 3.81 -20.99 13.96
CA LYS A 736 2.83 -21.96 13.43
C LYS A 736 1.44 -21.34 13.30
N LYS A 737 0.98 -20.56 14.29
CA LYS A 737 -0.30 -19.83 14.23
C LYS A 737 -0.31 -18.78 13.12
N TYR A 738 0.76 -17.99 13.00
CA TYR A 738 0.92 -17.00 11.92
C TYR A 738 0.81 -17.66 10.54
N ILE A 739 1.58 -18.74 10.30
CA ILE A 739 1.57 -19.47 9.03
C ILE A 739 0.20 -20.10 8.76
N LEU A 740 -0.44 -20.69 9.78
CA LEU A 740 -1.75 -21.31 9.62
C LEU A 740 -2.81 -20.28 9.22
N ARG A 741 -2.87 -19.13 9.90
CA ARG A 741 -3.78 -18.01 9.54
C ARG A 741 -3.59 -17.58 8.10
N ARG A 742 -2.34 -17.55 7.65
CA ARG A 742 -1.97 -17.17 6.28
C ARG A 742 -2.31 -18.23 5.22
N LYS A 743 -2.25 -19.52 5.58
CA LYS A 743 -2.70 -20.64 4.72
C LYS A 743 -4.21 -20.60 4.48
N TRP A 744 -4.99 -20.16 5.47
CA TRP A 744 -6.45 -20.00 5.35
C TRP A 744 -6.87 -18.90 4.35
N GLN A 745 -6.01 -17.90 4.10
CA GLN A 745 -6.27 -16.84 3.12
C GLN A 745 -5.91 -17.23 1.67
N LYS A 746 -5.33 -18.42 1.42
CA LYS A 746 -4.80 -18.81 0.10
C LYS A 746 -5.60 -19.93 -0.56
N THR A 747 -6.45 -19.59 -1.53
CA THR A 747 -7.02 -20.55 -2.49
C THR A 747 -5.98 -20.96 -3.54
N GLY A 748 -5.27 -22.07 -3.33
CA GLY A 748 -4.41 -22.68 -4.34
C GLY A 748 -3.75 -23.98 -3.89
N HIS A 749 -3.92 -25.07 -4.66
CA HIS A 749 -3.22 -26.34 -4.44
C HIS A 749 -1.90 -26.36 -5.23
N ALA A 750 -0.77 -26.33 -4.52
CA ALA A 750 0.55 -26.62 -5.06
C ALA A 750 1.04 -27.97 -4.53
N VAL A 751 1.53 -28.84 -5.42
CA VAL A 751 2.07 -30.17 -5.09
C VAL A 751 3.49 -30.06 -4.53
N ARG A 752 4.25 -29.02 -4.93
CA ARG A 752 5.52 -28.57 -4.33
C ARG A 752 5.50 -27.06 -4.12
N ALA A 753 6.28 -26.54 -3.18
CA ALA A 753 6.32 -25.10 -2.86
C ALA A 753 6.63 -24.22 -4.09
N ILE A 754 7.53 -24.65 -4.98
CA ILE A 754 7.82 -23.96 -6.26
C ILE A 754 6.60 -23.88 -7.19
N GLY A 755 5.63 -24.79 -7.02
CA GLY A 755 4.37 -24.77 -7.74
C GLY A 755 3.53 -23.52 -7.48
N ARG A 756 3.79 -22.78 -6.39
CA ARG A 756 3.09 -21.54 -6.04
C ARG A 756 3.41 -20.37 -6.98
N LEU A 757 4.49 -20.45 -7.75
CA LEU A 757 4.79 -19.50 -8.83
C LEU A 757 3.64 -19.38 -9.85
N SER A 758 2.78 -20.40 -9.96
CA SER A 758 1.57 -20.36 -10.80
C SER A 758 0.55 -19.27 -10.40
N SER A 759 0.62 -18.76 -9.17
CA SER A 759 -0.22 -17.68 -8.66
C SER A 759 0.48 -16.31 -8.66
N MET A 760 1.66 -16.20 -9.27
CA MET A 760 2.51 -15.01 -9.28
C MET A 760 2.78 -14.59 -10.73
N ALA A 761 2.45 -13.37 -11.14
CA ALA A 761 2.82 -12.81 -12.46
C ALA A 761 2.53 -11.31 -12.51
N MET A 762 3.23 -10.56 -13.38
CA MET A 762 2.94 -9.15 -13.73
C MET A 762 1.59 -8.95 -14.47
N MET A 763 0.62 -9.84 -14.28
CA MET A 763 -0.68 -9.90 -14.94
C MET A 763 -1.82 -9.42 -14.04
N ALA A 764 -1.53 -9.23 -12.76
CA ALA A 764 -2.53 -8.92 -11.74
C ALA A 764 -3.16 -7.51 -11.90
N GLY A 765 -2.79 -6.76 -12.94
CA GLY A 765 -3.40 -5.49 -13.33
C GLY A 765 -3.95 -5.39 -14.75
N VAL A 766 -4.06 -6.46 -15.55
CA VAL A 766 -4.49 -6.33 -16.98
C VAL A 766 -5.59 -7.33 -17.40
N SER A 767 -6.28 -7.99 -16.46
CA SER A 767 -7.47 -8.76 -16.85
C SER A 767 -8.68 -7.84 -17.15
N ALA A 768 -8.57 -7.03 -18.20
CA ALA A 768 -9.67 -6.35 -18.85
C ALA A 768 -9.81 -6.90 -20.29
N LYS A 769 -10.70 -7.90 -20.40
CA LYS A 769 -11.41 -8.39 -21.60
C LYS A 769 -10.63 -9.24 -22.62
N LYS A 770 -11.05 -10.51 -22.77
CA LYS A 770 -12.15 -10.89 -23.71
C LYS A 770 -12.54 -12.37 -23.56
N GLY A 771 -13.79 -12.57 -23.18
CA GLY A 771 -14.48 -13.84 -22.96
C GLY A 771 -15.39 -13.62 -21.77
N SER A 772 -16.63 -13.17 -22.03
CA SER A 772 -17.58 -12.57 -21.08
C SER A 772 -17.46 -13.10 -19.64
N PRO A 773 -16.83 -12.33 -18.73
CA PRO A 773 -17.01 -12.48 -17.31
C PRO A 773 -18.21 -11.62 -16.88
N THR A 774 -19.05 -12.08 -15.96
CA THR A 774 -19.94 -11.18 -15.23
C THR A 774 -19.08 -10.19 -14.45
N GLU A 775 -19.59 -9.00 -14.14
CA GLU A 775 -18.86 -7.93 -13.45
C GLU A 775 -18.31 -8.33 -12.05
N GLU A 776 -18.62 -9.54 -11.59
CA GLU A 776 -18.38 -10.11 -10.26
C GLU A 776 -16.93 -10.59 -10.01
N ASP A 777 -16.13 -10.90 -11.04
CA ASP A 777 -14.75 -11.40 -10.85
C ASP A 777 -13.73 -10.31 -10.45
N ASN A 778 -14.13 -9.03 -10.47
CA ASN A 778 -13.22 -7.89 -10.29
C ASN A 778 -13.14 -7.33 -8.85
N GLN A 779 -13.91 -7.84 -7.90
CA GLN A 779 -14.22 -7.06 -6.69
C GLN A 779 -13.31 -7.25 -5.46
N PHE A 780 -12.15 -7.89 -5.59
CA PHE A 780 -11.12 -7.93 -4.54
C PHE A 780 -9.77 -7.33 -4.93
N LEU A 781 -9.63 -6.81 -6.15
CA LEU A 781 -8.40 -6.19 -6.65
C LEU A 781 -8.76 -4.91 -7.40
N GLU A 782 -9.14 -3.85 -6.69
CA GLU A 782 -9.10 -2.51 -7.28
C GLU A 782 -7.63 -2.15 -7.54
N CYS A 783 -7.20 -2.36 -8.78
CA CYS A 783 -5.98 -1.79 -9.31
C CYS A 783 -6.17 -0.28 -9.39
N LEU A 784 -5.71 0.45 -8.38
CA LEU A 784 -5.55 1.89 -8.50
C LEU A 784 -4.41 2.13 -9.49
N GLU A 785 -4.75 2.68 -10.66
CA GLU A 785 -3.79 3.24 -11.59
C GLU A 785 -3.34 4.58 -11.01
N TYR A 786 -2.15 4.63 -10.42
CA TYR A 786 -1.54 5.85 -9.91
C TYR A 786 -0.33 6.26 -10.75
N GLU A 787 -0.28 7.52 -11.20
CA GLU A 787 0.92 8.13 -11.78
C GLU A 787 1.94 8.38 -10.67
N GLN A 788 3.00 7.58 -10.63
CA GLN A 788 4.07 7.77 -9.67
C GLN A 788 4.96 8.94 -10.08
N LYS A 789 5.11 9.94 -9.20
CA LYS A 789 6.23 10.89 -9.30
C LYS A 789 7.50 10.14 -8.86
N THR A 790 8.31 9.69 -9.82
CA THR A 790 9.64 9.13 -9.53
C THR A 790 10.57 10.22 -9.03
N GLU A 791 11.40 9.90 -8.04
CA GLU A 791 12.47 10.81 -7.63
C GLU A 791 13.32 11.17 -8.85
N CYS A 792 13.38 12.46 -9.15
CA CYS A 792 14.08 13.00 -10.29
C CYS A 792 14.65 14.37 -9.94
N LYS A 793 15.83 14.68 -10.52
CA LYS A 793 16.42 16.01 -10.40
C LYS A 793 15.46 17.06 -11.00
N PRO A 794 15.54 18.33 -10.56
CA PRO A 794 14.70 19.37 -11.09
C PRO A 794 14.96 19.57 -12.58
N SER A 795 13.92 19.95 -13.32
CA SER A 795 13.95 20.26 -14.74
C SER A 795 12.85 21.26 -15.10
N PHE A 796 12.99 21.97 -16.22
CA PHE A 796 12.01 22.95 -16.67
C PHE A 796 11.21 22.37 -17.84
N SER A 797 9.94 22.05 -17.64
CA SER A 797 9.04 21.65 -18.73
C SER A 797 8.49 22.86 -19.48
N SER A 798 8.50 24.04 -18.85
CA SER A 798 8.49 25.32 -19.56
C SER A 798 9.54 26.27 -18.98
N VAL A 799 10.19 27.00 -19.86
CA VAL A 799 11.31 27.91 -19.56
C VAL A 799 10.84 29.36 -19.59
N ILE A 800 11.45 30.22 -18.77
CA ILE A 800 11.25 31.67 -18.85
C ILE A 800 11.76 32.21 -20.19
N LYS A 801 11.17 33.31 -20.65
CA LYS A 801 11.47 33.95 -21.94
C LYS A 801 11.71 35.44 -21.73
N ASP A 802 12.43 36.05 -22.66
CA ASP A 802 12.71 37.48 -22.64
C ASP A 802 11.40 38.29 -22.69
N VAL A 803 11.38 39.40 -21.96
CA VAL A 803 10.20 40.27 -21.79
C VAL A 803 10.61 41.69 -22.13
N GLU A 804 9.83 42.35 -23.00
CA GLU A 804 9.99 43.76 -23.35
C GLU A 804 8.77 44.53 -22.82
N VAL A 805 9.01 45.56 -22.03
CA VAL A 805 7.95 46.36 -21.40
C VAL A 805 8.30 47.83 -21.37
N VAL A 806 7.27 48.68 -21.34
CA VAL A 806 7.45 50.12 -21.15
C VAL A 806 7.62 50.43 -19.66
N GLU A 807 8.46 51.41 -19.35
CA GLU A 807 8.63 51.92 -17.98
C GLU A 807 7.27 52.28 -17.34
N GLY A 808 7.08 51.88 -16.08
CA GLY A 808 5.85 52.04 -15.31
C GLY A 808 4.82 50.91 -15.46
N SER A 809 5.02 49.97 -16.40
CA SER A 809 4.17 48.78 -16.54
C SER A 809 4.61 47.62 -15.64
N ALA A 810 3.97 46.45 -15.73
CA ALA A 810 4.35 45.27 -14.98
C ALA A 810 4.98 44.21 -15.91
N ALA A 811 6.05 43.56 -15.46
CA ALA A 811 6.69 42.45 -16.16
C ALA A 811 6.41 41.12 -15.46
N ARG A 812 6.32 40.04 -16.22
CA ARG A 812 6.02 38.70 -15.71
C ARG A 812 6.86 37.64 -16.41
N PHE A 813 7.55 36.81 -15.62
CA PHE A 813 8.22 35.61 -16.08
C PHE A 813 7.46 34.37 -15.57
N ASP A 814 7.13 33.44 -16.46
CA ASP A 814 6.45 32.19 -16.14
C ASP A 814 7.31 31.00 -16.56
N CYS A 815 7.38 29.99 -15.70
CA CYS A 815 7.99 28.70 -16.00
C CYS A 815 7.26 27.58 -15.28
N LYS A 816 7.58 26.34 -15.67
CA LYS A 816 7.04 25.14 -15.04
C LYS A 816 8.19 24.22 -14.69
N ILE A 817 8.26 23.89 -13.41
CA ILE A 817 9.35 23.13 -12.79
C ILE A 817 8.82 21.73 -12.47
N GLU A 818 9.55 20.73 -12.92
CA GLU A 818 9.31 19.33 -12.63
C GLU A 818 10.48 18.78 -11.82
N GLY A 819 10.21 18.03 -10.75
CA GLY A 819 11.24 17.44 -9.90
C GLY A 819 10.62 16.84 -8.66
N TYR A 820 11.23 15.77 -8.14
CA TYR A 820 10.81 15.15 -6.89
C TYR A 820 12.03 14.59 -6.13
N PRO A 821 12.22 14.85 -4.83
CA PRO A 821 11.39 15.67 -3.93
C PRO A 821 11.21 17.10 -4.42
N ASP A 822 10.13 17.78 -3.98
CA ASP A 822 9.78 19.11 -4.44
C ASP A 822 10.98 20.07 -4.31
N PRO A 823 11.38 20.73 -5.41
CA PRO A 823 12.58 21.54 -5.41
C PRO A 823 12.38 22.85 -4.64
N GLU A 824 13.43 23.29 -3.95
CA GLU A 824 13.55 24.67 -3.49
C GLU A 824 13.84 25.57 -4.70
N VAL A 825 13.05 26.63 -4.86
CA VAL A 825 13.12 27.55 -6.01
C VAL A 825 13.61 28.92 -5.55
N VAL A 826 14.63 29.45 -6.24
CA VAL A 826 15.22 30.77 -5.97
C VAL A 826 15.36 31.56 -7.26
N TRP A 827 14.92 32.81 -7.25
CA TRP A 827 15.08 33.76 -8.35
C TRP A 827 16.29 34.68 -8.13
N TYR A 828 16.93 35.07 -9.22
CA TYR A 828 18.11 35.92 -9.25
C TYR A 828 17.93 37.05 -10.26
N LYS A 829 18.43 38.24 -9.93
CA LYS A 829 18.63 39.39 -10.83
C LYS A 829 20.12 39.68 -10.87
N ASP A 830 20.75 39.57 -12.04
CA ASP A 830 22.21 39.70 -12.22
C ASP A 830 23.03 38.93 -11.16
N ASP A 831 22.71 37.64 -11.04
CA ASP A 831 23.31 36.70 -10.09
C ASP A 831 23.11 37.03 -8.59
N GLN A 832 22.29 38.03 -8.24
CA GLN A 832 21.89 38.30 -6.87
C GLN A 832 20.50 37.74 -6.53
N PRO A 833 20.35 37.03 -5.40
CA PRO A 833 19.07 36.42 -5.04
C PRO A 833 18.01 37.48 -4.75
N ILE A 834 16.87 37.34 -5.41
CA ILE A 834 15.70 38.20 -5.24
C ILE A 834 14.96 37.75 -3.99
N LYS A 835 14.58 38.72 -3.15
CA LYS A 835 13.66 38.50 -2.02
C LYS A 835 12.28 39.01 -2.40
N GLU A 836 11.26 38.33 -1.91
CA GLU A 836 9.88 38.77 -2.09
C GLU A 836 9.63 40.13 -1.43
N THR A 837 9.06 41.05 -2.18
CA THR A 837 8.76 42.43 -1.79
C THR A 837 7.46 42.88 -2.46
N ARG A 838 7.05 44.15 -2.26
CA ARG A 838 5.93 44.72 -3.02
C ARG A 838 6.25 44.87 -4.51
N HIS A 839 7.53 45.04 -4.84
CA HIS A 839 8.06 45.19 -6.19
C HIS A 839 8.21 43.83 -6.89
N PHE A 840 8.80 42.85 -6.20
CA PHE A 840 9.02 41.48 -6.67
C PHE A 840 8.08 40.49 -5.97
N GLN A 841 7.09 39.96 -6.68
CA GLN A 841 6.18 38.93 -6.18
C GLN A 841 6.51 37.58 -6.82
N ILE A 842 6.66 36.53 -6.01
CA ILE A 842 7.02 35.19 -6.47
C ILE A 842 5.87 34.25 -6.13
N ASP A 843 5.38 33.50 -7.12
CA ASP A 843 4.36 32.47 -6.94
C ASP A 843 4.95 31.10 -7.33
N TYR A 844 4.65 30.08 -6.53
CA TYR A 844 5.02 28.69 -6.80
C TYR A 844 3.99 27.74 -6.20
N ASP A 845 3.33 26.96 -7.05
CA ASP A 845 2.24 26.04 -6.65
C ASP A 845 2.66 24.55 -6.62
N GLU A 846 1.77 23.72 -6.07
CA GLU A 846 1.96 22.26 -5.95
C GLU A 846 2.00 21.53 -7.31
N ASP A 847 1.52 22.18 -8.39
CA ASP A 847 1.55 21.67 -9.76
C ASP A 847 2.84 22.05 -10.51
N GLY A 848 3.76 22.74 -9.83
CA GLY A 848 5.07 23.14 -10.33
C GLY A 848 5.06 24.41 -11.18
N ASN A 849 3.96 25.16 -11.21
CA ASN A 849 3.91 26.45 -11.91
C ASN A 849 4.65 27.49 -11.08
N CYS A 850 5.60 28.22 -11.68
CA CYS A 850 6.41 29.21 -11.01
C CYS A 850 6.42 30.53 -11.79
N SER A 851 6.13 31.63 -11.09
CA SER A 851 6.04 32.96 -11.69
C SER A 851 6.79 34.01 -10.87
N LEU A 852 7.47 34.94 -11.55
CA LEU A 852 8.00 36.17 -10.98
C LEU A 852 7.26 37.35 -11.62
N VAL A 853 6.64 38.20 -10.79
CA VAL A 853 5.96 39.42 -11.22
C VAL A 853 6.71 40.64 -10.65
N ILE A 854 7.02 41.58 -11.54
CA ILE A 854 7.68 42.84 -11.23
C ILE A 854 6.65 43.95 -11.44
N SER A 855 6.29 44.67 -10.38
CA SER A 855 5.32 45.76 -10.43
C SER A 855 6.01 47.10 -10.68
N GLU A 856 5.41 48.02 -11.45
CA GLU A 856 5.96 49.37 -11.68
C GLU A 856 7.43 49.34 -12.16
N VAL A 857 7.68 48.63 -13.26
CA VAL A 857 9.00 48.41 -13.85
C VAL A 857 9.72 49.74 -14.11
N SER A 858 10.97 49.84 -13.66
CA SER A 858 11.84 51.01 -13.84
C SER A 858 13.08 50.66 -14.66
N GLY A 859 13.85 51.66 -15.10
CA GLY A 859 15.14 51.41 -15.77
C GLY A 859 16.14 50.59 -14.94
N ASP A 860 16.01 50.56 -13.61
CA ASP A 860 16.84 49.73 -12.74
C ASP A 860 16.51 48.24 -12.87
N ASP A 861 15.33 47.87 -13.39
CA ASP A 861 14.85 46.50 -13.56
C ASP A 861 15.33 45.85 -14.86
N ASP A 862 15.89 46.62 -15.79
CA ASP A 862 16.55 46.11 -16.99
C ASP A 862 17.78 45.26 -16.60
N ALA A 863 17.63 43.94 -16.66
CA ALA A 863 18.57 43.00 -16.08
C ALA A 863 18.34 41.57 -16.59
N LYS A 864 19.28 40.69 -16.26
CA LYS A 864 19.18 39.26 -16.50
C LYS A 864 18.54 38.55 -15.31
N TYR A 865 17.44 37.85 -15.55
CA TYR A 865 16.68 37.11 -14.54
C TYR A 865 16.92 35.60 -14.66
N THR A 866 17.32 34.96 -13.57
CA THR A 866 17.57 33.51 -13.52
C THR A 866 16.73 32.84 -12.44
N VAL A 867 16.05 31.75 -12.77
CA VAL A 867 15.37 30.87 -11.82
C VAL A 867 16.21 29.61 -11.61
N LYS A 868 16.41 29.21 -10.36
CA LYS A 868 17.15 28.02 -9.95
C LYS A 868 16.26 27.12 -9.10
N ALA A 869 16.17 25.85 -9.47
CA ALA A 869 15.44 24.82 -8.73
C ALA A 869 16.43 23.76 -8.22
N VAL A 870 16.36 23.40 -6.93
CA VAL A 870 17.31 22.47 -6.28
C VAL A 870 16.56 21.44 -5.44
N ASN A 871 16.91 20.17 -5.57
CA ASN A 871 16.49 19.12 -4.64
C ASN A 871 17.66 18.21 -4.25
N SER A 872 17.38 17.15 -3.48
CA SER A 872 18.40 16.20 -3.01
C SER A 872 19.13 15.43 -4.12
N LEU A 873 18.62 15.45 -5.36
CA LEU A 873 19.18 14.73 -6.51
C LEU A 873 19.93 15.64 -7.49
N GLY A 874 19.75 16.96 -7.43
CA GLY A 874 20.46 17.89 -8.29
C GLY A 874 19.83 19.27 -8.40
N GLU A 875 20.26 20.02 -9.40
CA GLU A 875 19.81 21.37 -9.69
C GLU A 875 19.50 21.58 -11.18
N ALA A 876 18.62 22.53 -11.47
CA ALA A 876 18.39 23.07 -12.80
C ALA A 876 18.27 24.59 -12.75
N THR A 877 18.68 25.26 -13.81
CA THR A 877 18.55 26.71 -13.98
C THR A 877 17.97 27.08 -15.33
N CYS A 878 17.27 28.21 -15.38
CA CYS A 878 16.76 28.83 -16.60
C CYS A 878 16.89 30.35 -16.50
N THR A 879 17.16 31.04 -17.63
CA THR A 879 17.49 32.46 -17.66
C THR A 879 16.81 33.20 -18.82
N ALA A 880 16.39 34.45 -18.59
CA ALA A 880 15.84 35.38 -19.57
C ALA A 880 16.23 36.84 -19.26
N GLU A 881 16.05 37.74 -20.22
CA GLU A 881 16.32 39.18 -20.09
C GLU A 881 15.03 40.01 -20.02
N LEU A 882 15.04 41.07 -19.20
CA LEU A 882 14.01 42.12 -19.19
C LEU A 882 14.55 43.36 -19.88
N LEU A 883 13.88 43.84 -20.92
CA LEU A 883 14.22 45.08 -21.62
C LEU A 883 13.17 46.15 -21.31
N VAL A 884 13.61 47.32 -20.86
CA VAL A 884 12.72 48.42 -20.47
C VAL A 884 12.78 49.57 -21.47
N GLU A 885 11.67 49.80 -22.17
CA GLU A 885 11.52 50.93 -23.11
C GLU A 885 11.07 52.19 -22.37
N VAL A 886 11.88 53.25 -22.46
CA VAL A 886 11.52 54.58 -21.96
C VAL A 886 10.77 55.32 -23.06
N MET A 887 9.51 55.71 -22.82
CA MET A 887 8.77 56.55 -23.79
C MET A 887 9.44 57.92 -23.89
N ALA A 888 9.98 58.24 -25.07
CA ALA A 888 10.43 59.59 -25.39
C ALA A 888 9.20 60.52 -25.40
N GLY A 889 9.19 61.52 -24.51
CA GLY A 889 8.12 62.51 -24.44
C GLY A 889 7.94 63.24 -25.77
N GLU A 890 6.68 63.39 -26.18
CA GLU A 890 6.28 64.25 -27.29
C GLU A 890 6.71 65.70 -26.99
N GLU A 891 7.50 66.30 -27.88
CA GLU A 891 7.76 67.74 -27.89
C GLU A 891 6.43 68.44 -28.23
N GLU A 892 5.92 69.25 -27.30
CA GLU A 892 4.77 70.14 -27.54
C GLU A 892 5.19 71.23 -28.56
N GLU A 893 4.62 71.20 -29.77
CA GLU A 893 4.62 72.34 -30.69
C GLU A 893 3.69 73.43 -30.14
N GLU A 894 4.24 74.58 -29.74
CA GLU A 894 3.48 75.80 -29.44
C GLU A 894 2.90 76.39 -30.74
N GLU A 895 1.57 76.38 -30.88
CA GLU A 895 0.86 77.19 -31.87
C GLU A 895 0.80 78.66 -31.39
N GLU A 896 1.42 79.57 -32.15
CA GLU A 896 1.21 81.01 -32.06
C GLU A 896 -0.20 81.37 -32.59
N GLU A 897 -1.09 81.89 -31.74
CA GLU A 897 -2.29 82.61 -32.18
C GLU A 897 -2.04 84.14 -32.20
N GLU A 898 -2.43 84.76 -33.32
CA GLU A 898 -2.46 86.20 -33.57
C GLU A 898 -3.42 86.94 -32.61
N GLU A 899 -2.92 87.93 -31.85
CA GLU A 899 -3.36 89.35 -31.84
C GLU A 899 -2.49 90.25 -30.93
#